data_AF-A0A971SM83-F1
#
_entry.id   AF-A0A971SM83-F1
#
_cell.length_a   1.000
_cell.length_b   1.000
_cell.length_c   1.000
_cell.angle_alpha   90.00
_cell.angle_beta   90.00
_cell.angle_gamma   90.00
#
_symmetry.space_group_name_H-M   'P 1'
#
loop_
_entity.id
_entity.type
_entity.pdbx_description
1 polymer ?
#
loop_
_entity_poly.entity_id
_entity_poly.type
_entity_poly.pdbx_seq_one_letter_code
_entity_poly.pdbx_strand_id
1 'polypeptide(L)'
;MFNIAVHGHFYQPPREDPWLNAVLKDPTAAPAHDWNQRIASECYKPNSAAKILGSDGRIISVINNYSHLSFNFGPTLHRWIEKEDPALDLILTESGKKALSQSYSHMIMPLASTEDKKTQTLWGIKDFEYRFNRRPKGMWLPETAVDTATLEVLSENGIAFTILAPRQCSAVFMDGIWKETPEGKDLDVTLPYLCRLPSGRTITIVFYHGGLAHDIAFGGLLENGDRFRDALIDAVKIRSEERLLVVATDGETYGHHHKFGEMALARLFERFEQDPEISLPDIGTFLENHPARFECRIKENSSWSCVHGIERWRSDCGCSTGGKPGWNQSWRAPLREAFNSLADRIDEAFYETVSPYFDPWDLRNLSIEHYRSAKSDRKKEYEEGMEFLSKHLGGIGEKEGASILSILEAERMRMFMFTSCGWFFNDISGVETKQVISFAVRAAELAGKVTEKDYLKDLLTDLRKARGNDKKYANAGIMAERDIISKIPAGSNGRNGKQANGALKTNGDVLLPDAEDAQFGGENMTDMNYGGNLAQSILSTLERDPAFRNVAYFSMEIGLTPEIPTYSGGLGILAGDILKSAADLGVPMVGITLLYKKGYFAQKINEEGRQTERPVEWDPTELLTQLPNRVSIVMNGRSVSVGVWSHTIIGNSGHPIPILFLDTDLPENTTEDRALTDELYGGDNRYRLCQELILGIGGLRILRDLGYRNVKTFHLNEGHAGFITLELLREQGYPDLQKVRNQVVFTTHTPVEAGHDFFSYDLIKEVIESTFIEKLKNTIGGSGLSMTDLALKFSRYVNGVSKKHAEVSRAMFNSDSIDWVTNGVHSTTWTCESFAALYDKYIRGWRSNTSRLMQAIQIPNEEIWEAHQTAKLKLLDMVYEETGQKLDPEILTIGFARRAATYKRADLVFTDIKRLLEIGDGKIQFIFSGKAHPHDEPGKDILQKIFNISKELGKSMPVVFIENYNIAPAKLITSGVDLWLNTPVRPREASGTSGMKCVHNGIMNFSVLDGWWIEGCLEGHTGWGIGPEPGPDDMKGYNEAEDAEDLYRKLQNKILPLYYNNRPRWIRMMKLAISINASYFNTHRVVREYCEKAYGTVFRGL
;
A
#
# COMPACT_ATOMS: atom_id res chain seq x y z
N MET A 1 -37.36 15.57 -6.57
CA MET A 1 -36.28 14.62 -6.86
C MET A 1 -35.17 15.36 -7.60
N PHE A 2 -33.94 15.33 -7.12
CA PHE A 2 -32.76 16.02 -7.64
C PHE A 2 -31.95 15.03 -8.48
N ASN A 3 -31.78 15.27 -9.77
CA ASN A 3 -30.96 14.39 -10.59
C ASN A 3 -29.54 14.92 -10.64
N ILE A 4 -28.59 14.09 -10.23
CA ILE A 4 -27.16 14.44 -10.17
C ILE A 4 -26.36 13.37 -10.91
N ALA A 5 -25.42 13.78 -11.75
CA ALA A 5 -24.43 12.91 -12.34
C ALA A 5 -23.02 13.44 -12.05
N VAL A 6 -22.26 12.68 -11.27
CA VAL A 6 -20.82 12.91 -11.10
C VAL A 6 -20.12 12.14 -12.20
N HIS A 7 -19.35 12.84 -13.06
CA HIS A 7 -18.65 12.27 -14.19
C HIS A 7 -17.14 12.22 -13.98
N GLY A 8 -16.55 11.02 -14.05
CA GLY A 8 -15.09 10.81 -13.97
C GLY A 8 -14.52 10.40 -15.32
N HIS A 9 -13.60 11.21 -15.85
CA HIS A 9 -12.83 10.89 -17.06
C HIS A 9 -11.52 10.18 -16.71
N PHE A 10 -11.47 8.85 -16.85
CA PHE A 10 -10.29 8.04 -16.54
C PHE A 10 -9.48 7.79 -17.80
N TYR A 11 -8.26 8.33 -17.87
CA TYR A 11 -7.44 8.24 -19.06
C TYR A 11 -5.96 8.33 -18.74
N GLN A 12 -5.18 7.47 -19.40
CA GLN A 12 -3.73 7.59 -19.48
C GLN A 12 -3.33 7.71 -20.94
N PRO A 13 -2.28 8.51 -21.26
CA PRO A 13 -1.73 8.52 -22.60
C PRO A 13 -1.33 7.10 -23.04
N PRO A 14 -1.38 6.78 -24.34
CA PRO A 14 -0.80 5.53 -24.84
C PRO A 14 0.68 5.49 -24.42
N ARG A 15 1.02 4.57 -23.51
CA ARG A 15 2.37 4.41 -22.92
C ARG A 15 3.10 3.20 -23.49
N GLU A 16 2.46 2.46 -24.38
CA GLU A 16 3.06 1.31 -25.03
C GLU A 16 4.24 1.74 -25.91
N ASP A 17 5.34 1.01 -25.80
CA ASP A 17 6.45 1.15 -26.74
C ASP A 17 5.97 0.78 -28.16
N PRO A 18 6.19 1.64 -29.18
CA PRO A 18 5.69 1.41 -30.54
C PRO A 18 6.25 0.16 -31.26
N TRP A 19 7.36 -0.40 -30.79
CA TRP A 19 7.99 -1.59 -31.38
C TRP A 19 7.66 -2.86 -30.60
N LEU A 20 7.46 -2.75 -29.29
CA LEU A 20 7.20 -3.88 -28.40
C LEU A 20 5.71 -4.09 -28.10
N ASN A 21 4.87 -3.08 -28.35
CA ASN A 21 3.44 -3.08 -28.01
C ASN A 21 3.19 -3.41 -26.52
N ALA A 22 4.09 -2.93 -25.65
CA ALA A 22 4.09 -3.17 -24.21
C ALA A 22 4.52 -1.89 -23.47
N VAL A 23 3.95 -1.67 -22.29
CA VAL A 23 4.35 -0.56 -21.42
C VAL A 23 5.69 -0.92 -20.77
N LEU A 24 6.71 -0.07 -20.96
CA LEU A 24 8.03 -0.28 -20.37
C LEU A 24 8.10 0.20 -18.93
N LYS A 25 9.02 -0.38 -18.15
CA LYS A 25 9.28 0.05 -16.78
C LYS A 25 9.71 1.52 -16.75
N ASP A 26 9.05 2.31 -15.90
CA ASP A 26 9.39 3.72 -15.66
C ASP A 26 9.92 3.90 -14.22
N PRO A 27 11.20 4.24 -14.01
CA PRO A 27 11.76 4.46 -12.68
C PRO A 27 11.04 5.55 -11.87
N THR A 28 10.40 6.52 -12.53
CA THR A 28 9.66 7.60 -11.85
C THR A 28 8.32 7.15 -11.26
N ALA A 29 7.82 5.99 -11.71
CA ALA A 29 6.62 5.36 -11.16
C ALA A 29 6.92 4.47 -9.93
N ALA A 30 8.16 4.42 -9.45
CA ALA A 30 8.55 3.59 -8.32
C ALA A 30 7.67 3.83 -7.08
N PRO A 31 7.26 2.77 -6.35
CA PRO A 31 7.72 1.38 -6.50
C PRO A 31 6.94 0.55 -7.53
N ALA A 32 6.00 1.14 -8.30
CA ALA A 32 5.29 0.43 -9.36
C ALA A 32 6.20 0.20 -10.59
N HIS A 33 5.81 -0.72 -11.47
CA HIS A 33 6.51 -0.97 -12.73
C HIS A 33 6.42 0.26 -13.66
N ASP A 34 5.23 0.84 -13.80
CA ASP A 34 4.95 1.98 -14.66
C ASP A 34 3.80 2.83 -14.08
N TRP A 35 3.53 3.98 -14.70
CA TRP A 35 2.51 4.93 -14.25
C TRP A 35 1.08 4.39 -14.36
N ASN A 36 0.76 3.52 -15.34
CA ASN A 36 -0.57 2.91 -15.40
C ASN A 36 -0.77 2.02 -14.17
N GLN A 37 0.22 1.20 -13.82
CA GLN A 37 0.16 0.35 -12.63
C GLN A 37 0.07 1.17 -11.35
N ARG A 38 0.85 2.25 -11.25
CA ARG A 38 0.82 3.15 -10.08
C ARG A 38 -0.56 3.75 -9.88
N ILE A 39 -1.09 4.41 -10.89
CA ILE A 39 -2.38 5.10 -10.83
C ILE A 39 -3.52 4.10 -10.67
N ALA A 40 -3.44 2.91 -11.28
CA ALA A 40 -4.41 1.85 -11.03
C ALA A 40 -4.47 1.45 -9.56
N SER A 41 -3.32 1.35 -8.89
CA SER A 41 -3.26 1.02 -7.46
C SER A 41 -3.68 2.17 -6.54
N GLU A 42 -3.45 3.41 -6.95
CA GLU A 42 -3.73 4.61 -6.16
C GLU A 42 -5.14 5.17 -6.39
N CYS A 43 -5.79 4.87 -7.52
CA CYS A 43 -7.08 5.43 -7.91
C CYS A 43 -8.05 4.39 -8.48
N TYR A 44 -7.71 3.70 -9.57
CA TYR A 44 -8.74 2.91 -10.30
C TYR A 44 -9.28 1.75 -9.48
N LYS A 45 -8.40 0.99 -8.83
CA LYS A 45 -8.75 -0.14 -7.98
C LYS A 45 -9.36 0.29 -6.64
N PRO A 46 -8.86 1.32 -5.93
CA PRO A 46 -9.55 1.85 -4.76
C PRO A 46 -11.01 2.25 -5.02
N ASN A 47 -11.33 2.84 -6.18
CA ASN A 47 -12.72 3.19 -6.52
C ASN A 47 -13.64 1.98 -6.73
N SER A 48 -13.10 0.80 -7.04
CA SER A 48 -13.90 -0.42 -7.21
C SER A 48 -14.37 -0.99 -5.87
N ALA A 49 -13.76 -0.58 -4.76
CA ALA A 49 -14.05 -1.03 -3.40
C ALA A 49 -13.63 0.04 -2.37
N ALA A 50 -14.20 1.23 -2.49
CA ALA A 50 -13.87 2.39 -1.66
C ALA A 50 -14.45 2.24 -0.26
N LYS A 51 -13.64 2.52 0.76
CA LYS A 51 -14.00 2.32 2.18
C LYS A 51 -14.70 3.56 2.73
N ILE A 52 -15.73 3.35 3.56
CA ILE A 52 -16.32 4.39 4.40
C ILE A 52 -15.91 4.10 5.84
N LEU A 53 -15.36 5.10 6.51
CA LEU A 53 -14.93 4.99 7.90
C LEU A 53 -15.97 5.56 8.85
N GLY A 54 -16.21 4.88 9.97
CA GLY A 54 -16.95 5.41 11.11
C GLY A 54 -16.12 6.44 11.88
N SER A 55 -16.76 7.14 12.83
CA SER A 55 -16.10 8.12 13.70
C SER A 55 -14.98 7.52 14.57
N ASP A 56 -14.99 6.21 14.75
CA ASP A 56 -13.96 5.46 15.45
C ASP A 56 -12.75 5.07 14.57
N GLY A 57 -12.85 5.29 13.25
CA GLY A 57 -11.82 4.96 12.25
C GLY A 57 -11.98 3.57 11.62
N ARG A 58 -13.01 2.79 11.99
CA ARG A 58 -13.27 1.46 11.41
C ARG A 58 -13.98 1.57 10.07
N ILE A 59 -13.75 0.61 9.18
CA ILE A 59 -14.52 0.50 7.94
C ILE A 59 -15.93 0.03 8.29
N ILE A 60 -16.92 0.90 8.08
CA ILE A 60 -18.34 0.59 8.31
C ILE A 60 -19.03 0.10 7.03
N SER A 61 -18.52 0.49 5.86
CA SER A 61 -19.07 0.11 4.56
C SER A 61 -17.99 0.15 3.49
N VAL A 62 -18.23 -0.58 2.40
CA VAL A 62 -17.39 -0.57 1.20
C VAL A 62 -18.31 -0.38 -0.01
N ILE A 63 -18.03 0.64 -0.82
CA ILE A 63 -18.84 1.02 -1.99
C ILE A 63 -18.02 0.87 -3.26
N ASN A 64 -18.61 0.24 -4.27
CA ASN A 64 -18.10 0.33 -5.64
C ASN A 64 -18.57 1.65 -6.25
N ASN A 65 -17.68 2.64 -6.32
CA ASN A 65 -18.02 3.97 -6.83
C ASN A 65 -18.48 3.91 -8.30
N TYR A 66 -17.94 3.02 -9.13
CA TYR A 66 -18.30 2.91 -10.55
C TYR A 66 -19.77 2.54 -10.78
N SER A 67 -20.42 1.85 -9.82
CA SER A 67 -21.85 1.54 -9.92
C SER A 67 -22.76 2.78 -9.81
N HIS A 68 -22.25 3.86 -9.23
CA HIS A 68 -22.95 5.13 -9.01
C HIS A 68 -22.48 6.24 -9.95
N LEU A 69 -21.19 6.26 -10.24
CA LEU A 69 -20.50 7.26 -11.06
C LEU A 69 -20.91 7.16 -12.53
N SER A 70 -21.06 8.29 -13.22
CA SER A 70 -20.95 8.31 -14.68
C SER A 70 -19.48 8.35 -15.06
N PHE A 71 -19.01 7.54 -15.98
CA PHE A 71 -17.57 7.48 -16.25
C PHE A 71 -17.26 7.13 -17.70
N ASN A 72 -16.04 7.43 -18.12
CA ASN A 72 -15.43 6.78 -19.27
C ASN A 72 -14.01 6.36 -18.92
N PHE A 73 -13.59 5.21 -19.44
CA PHE A 73 -12.19 4.81 -19.49
C PHE A 73 -11.70 4.95 -20.93
N GLY A 74 -10.55 5.59 -21.11
CA GLY A 74 -9.91 5.68 -22.42
C GLY A 74 -9.62 4.28 -22.99
N PRO A 75 -9.88 4.00 -24.28
CA PRO A 75 -9.74 2.66 -24.85
C PRO A 75 -8.35 2.03 -24.69
N THR A 76 -7.29 2.82 -24.80
CA THR A 76 -5.91 2.34 -24.59
C THR A 76 -5.65 1.94 -23.14
N LEU A 77 -6.13 2.74 -22.19
CA LEU A 77 -6.06 2.41 -20.76
C LEU A 77 -6.91 1.18 -20.43
N HIS A 78 -8.14 1.08 -20.94
CA HIS A 78 -9.01 -0.06 -20.66
C HIS A 78 -8.47 -1.35 -21.27
N ARG A 79 -7.87 -1.31 -22.46
CA ARG A 79 -7.11 -2.44 -23.04
C ARG A 79 -5.94 -2.86 -22.15
N TRP A 80 -5.23 -1.91 -21.54
CA TRP A 80 -4.19 -2.23 -20.55
C TRP A 80 -4.79 -2.88 -19.28
N ILE A 81 -5.92 -2.36 -18.76
CA ILE A 81 -6.62 -2.92 -17.59
C ILE A 81 -7.09 -4.35 -17.86
N GLU A 82 -7.71 -4.60 -19.01
CA GLU A 82 -8.17 -5.94 -19.44
C GLU A 82 -7.05 -6.99 -19.35
N LYS A 83 -5.82 -6.60 -19.70
CA LYS A 83 -4.65 -7.48 -19.64
C LYS A 83 -4.06 -7.61 -18.23
N GLU A 84 -3.85 -6.48 -17.57
CA GLU A 84 -3.01 -6.41 -16.37
C GLU A 84 -3.82 -6.51 -15.06
N ASP A 85 -5.11 -6.19 -15.07
CA ASP A 85 -6.03 -6.35 -13.94
C ASP A 85 -7.45 -6.81 -14.38
N PRO A 86 -7.61 -8.09 -14.78
CA PRO A 86 -8.90 -8.62 -15.23
C PRO A 86 -10.02 -8.52 -14.18
N ALA A 87 -9.68 -8.44 -12.89
CA ALA A 87 -10.67 -8.26 -11.83
C ALA A 87 -11.25 -6.83 -11.83
N LEU A 88 -10.40 -5.83 -12.06
CA LEU A 88 -10.87 -4.45 -12.24
C LEU A 88 -11.69 -4.32 -13.53
N ASP A 89 -11.24 -4.93 -14.63
CA ASP A 89 -11.99 -4.95 -15.91
C ASP A 89 -13.41 -5.49 -15.73
N LEU A 90 -13.56 -6.62 -15.02
CA LEU A 90 -14.87 -7.19 -14.71
C LEU A 90 -15.76 -6.23 -13.92
N ILE A 91 -15.23 -5.57 -12.89
CA ILE A 91 -16.01 -4.60 -12.10
C ILE A 91 -16.45 -3.41 -12.96
N LEU A 92 -15.56 -2.90 -13.81
CA LEU A 92 -15.85 -1.79 -14.71
C LEU A 92 -16.96 -2.15 -15.71
N THR A 93 -16.84 -3.31 -16.35
CA THR A 93 -17.81 -3.80 -17.34
C THR A 93 -19.19 -4.09 -16.71
N GLU A 94 -19.23 -4.71 -15.53
CA GLU A 94 -20.47 -4.92 -14.76
C GLU A 94 -21.10 -3.60 -14.28
N SER A 95 -20.27 -2.58 -13.99
CA SER A 95 -20.73 -1.24 -13.59
C SER A 95 -21.08 -0.33 -14.78
N GLY A 96 -21.04 -0.85 -16.00
CA GLY A 96 -21.10 -0.09 -17.25
C GLY A 96 -22.44 0.59 -17.56
N LYS A 97 -23.45 0.53 -16.70
CA LYS A 97 -24.77 1.13 -16.94
C LYS A 97 -24.70 2.63 -17.24
N LYS A 98 -23.83 3.36 -16.53
CA LYS A 98 -23.64 4.83 -16.64
C LYS A 98 -22.38 5.22 -17.43
N ALA A 99 -21.74 4.25 -18.10
CA ALA A 99 -20.52 4.46 -18.86
C ALA A 99 -20.78 5.19 -20.19
N LEU A 100 -19.84 6.06 -20.57
CA LEU A 100 -19.78 6.75 -21.88
C LEU A 100 -18.62 6.19 -22.71
N SER A 101 -18.74 6.27 -24.03
CA SER A 101 -17.61 6.01 -24.92
C SER A 101 -16.67 7.22 -24.94
N GLN A 102 -15.50 7.05 -25.55
CA GLN A 102 -14.52 8.11 -25.76
C GLN A 102 -13.93 7.95 -27.16
N SER A 103 -13.55 9.07 -27.80
CA SER A 103 -12.66 9.03 -28.96
C SER A 103 -11.38 8.26 -28.65
N TYR A 104 -10.99 7.36 -29.56
CA TYR A 104 -10.10 6.23 -29.25
C TYR A 104 -8.71 6.59 -28.73
N SER A 105 -7.93 7.39 -29.48
CA SER A 105 -6.53 7.72 -29.15
C SER A 105 -6.37 9.02 -28.38
N HIS A 106 -7.46 9.62 -27.90
CA HIS A 106 -7.46 10.93 -27.23
C HIS A 106 -6.88 12.06 -28.11
N MET A 107 -7.18 12.01 -29.41
CA MET A 107 -6.83 13.07 -30.38
C MET A 107 -7.77 14.27 -30.22
N ILE A 108 -7.23 15.48 -30.36
CA ILE A 108 -8.02 16.72 -30.37
C ILE A 108 -8.84 16.80 -31.65
N MET A 109 -10.10 16.39 -31.55
CA MET A 109 -11.00 16.18 -32.68
C MET A 109 -11.12 17.40 -33.61
N PRO A 110 -11.24 18.66 -33.14
CA PRO A 110 -11.30 19.82 -34.05
C PRO A 110 -10.07 19.99 -34.96
N LEU A 111 -8.91 19.47 -34.56
CA LEU A 111 -7.68 19.53 -35.35
C LEU A 111 -7.44 18.27 -36.18
N ALA A 112 -8.34 17.29 -36.11
CA ALA A 112 -8.26 16.05 -36.85
C ALA A 112 -8.87 16.20 -38.26
N SER A 113 -8.38 15.41 -39.21
CA SER A 113 -8.99 15.33 -40.55
C SER A 113 -10.42 14.75 -40.46
N THR A 114 -11.21 14.90 -41.53
CA THR A 114 -12.56 14.32 -41.58
C THR A 114 -12.53 12.80 -41.37
N GLU A 115 -11.60 12.11 -42.01
CA GLU A 115 -11.49 10.65 -41.89
C GLU A 115 -11.00 10.25 -40.49
N ASP A 116 -10.10 11.01 -39.88
CA ASP A 116 -9.66 10.75 -38.50
C ASP A 116 -10.81 10.96 -37.51
N LYS A 117 -11.63 12.01 -37.67
CA LYS A 117 -12.84 12.22 -36.84
C LYS A 117 -13.76 11.00 -36.90
N LYS A 118 -14.00 10.46 -38.10
CA LYS A 118 -14.82 9.25 -38.30
C LYS A 118 -14.19 8.03 -37.63
N THR A 119 -12.93 7.76 -37.90
CA THR A 119 -12.21 6.60 -37.33
C THR A 119 -12.19 6.67 -35.79
N GLN A 120 -11.85 7.81 -35.20
CA GLN A 120 -11.82 8.00 -33.75
C GLN A 120 -13.18 7.77 -33.10
N THR A 121 -14.26 8.19 -33.77
CA THR A 121 -15.64 7.99 -33.31
C THR A 121 -16.06 6.53 -33.43
N LEU A 122 -15.85 5.90 -34.59
CA LEU A 122 -16.21 4.52 -34.86
C LEU A 122 -15.43 3.54 -33.97
N TRP A 123 -14.12 3.73 -33.83
CA TRP A 123 -13.29 2.92 -32.94
C TRP A 123 -13.71 3.08 -31.48
N GLY A 124 -14.01 4.31 -31.04
CA GLY A 124 -14.55 4.55 -29.70
C GLY A 124 -15.89 3.85 -29.45
N ILE A 125 -16.78 3.83 -30.44
CA ILE A 125 -18.05 3.08 -30.37
C ILE A 125 -17.80 1.57 -30.31
N LYS A 126 -16.90 1.05 -31.14
CA LYS A 126 -16.66 -0.40 -31.25
C LYS A 126 -15.90 -0.96 -30.05
N ASP A 127 -14.96 -0.21 -29.48
CA ASP A 127 -14.34 -0.55 -28.19
C ASP A 127 -15.39 -0.57 -27.08
N PHE A 128 -16.27 0.43 -27.03
CA PHE A 128 -17.36 0.47 -26.05
C PHE A 128 -18.33 -0.73 -26.20
N GLU A 129 -18.77 -1.03 -27.43
CA GLU A 129 -19.66 -2.17 -27.72
C GLU A 129 -19.01 -3.50 -27.31
N TYR A 130 -17.70 -3.64 -27.54
CA TYR A 130 -16.93 -4.83 -27.14
C TYR A 130 -16.94 -5.03 -25.61
N ARG A 131 -16.77 -3.96 -24.84
CA ARG A 131 -16.63 -4.03 -23.37
C ARG A 131 -17.96 -4.13 -22.63
N PHE A 132 -18.95 -3.37 -23.07
CA PHE A 132 -20.21 -3.19 -22.34
C PHE A 132 -21.41 -3.89 -22.99
N ASN A 133 -21.21 -4.56 -24.12
CA ASN A 133 -22.24 -5.29 -24.86
C ASN A 133 -23.50 -4.45 -25.16
N ARG A 134 -23.31 -3.15 -25.39
CA ARG A 134 -24.35 -2.20 -25.80
C ARG A 134 -23.72 -1.04 -26.57
N ARG A 135 -24.53 -0.36 -27.38
CA ARG A 135 -24.10 0.86 -28.05
C ARG A 135 -23.99 2.03 -27.04
N PRO A 136 -22.98 2.91 -27.12
CA PRO A 136 -22.92 4.10 -26.28
C PRO A 136 -23.98 5.12 -26.70
N LYS A 137 -24.61 5.78 -25.72
CA LYS A 137 -25.54 6.90 -25.95
C LYS A 137 -24.81 8.25 -26.04
N GLY A 138 -23.72 8.40 -25.29
CA GLY A 138 -22.90 9.60 -25.26
C GLY A 138 -21.43 9.29 -25.44
N MET A 139 -20.67 10.29 -25.91
CA MET A 139 -19.22 10.19 -26.10
C MET A 139 -18.50 11.35 -25.43
N TRP A 140 -17.46 11.04 -24.66
CA TRP A 140 -16.50 11.99 -24.14
C TRP A 140 -15.49 12.39 -25.21
N LEU A 141 -15.39 13.70 -25.48
CA LEU A 141 -14.40 14.26 -26.39
C LEU A 141 -13.09 14.52 -25.65
N PRO A 142 -11.92 14.18 -26.23
CA PRO A 142 -10.62 14.50 -25.66
C PRO A 142 -10.51 15.99 -25.34
N GLU A 143 -10.23 16.29 -24.07
CA GLU A 143 -10.17 17.67 -23.57
C GLU A 143 -11.48 18.47 -23.76
N THR A 144 -12.60 17.76 -23.90
CA THR A 144 -13.91 18.28 -24.36
C THR A 144 -13.79 19.14 -25.62
N ALA A 145 -12.75 18.92 -26.44
CA ALA A 145 -12.45 19.78 -27.56
C ALA A 145 -13.49 19.57 -28.68
N VAL A 146 -14.11 20.67 -29.14
CA VAL A 146 -15.29 20.60 -30.00
C VAL A 146 -15.31 21.69 -31.09
N ASP A 147 -15.85 21.31 -32.24
CA ASP A 147 -16.24 22.13 -33.38
C ASP A 147 -17.51 21.50 -34.01
N THR A 148 -18.18 22.23 -34.90
CA THR A 148 -19.40 21.72 -35.55
C THR A 148 -19.13 20.44 -36.36
N ALA A 149 -17.97 20.34 -37.02
CA ALA A 149 -17.60 19.15 -37.79
C ALA A 149 -17.44 17.89 -36.91
N THR A 150 -16.92 18.02 -35.69
CA THR A 150 -16.86 16.90 -34.73
C THR A 150 -18.27 16.45 -34.35
N LEU A 151 -19.15 17.39 -34.04
CA LEU A 151 -20.53 17.08 -33.66
C LEU A 151 -21.33 16.42 -34.79
N GLU A 152 -21.10 16.81 -36.04
CA GLU A 152 -21.66 16.15 -37.23
C GLU A 152 -21.28 14.67 -37.28
N VAL A 153 -19.99 14.36 -37.11
CA VAL A 153 -19.51 12.97 -37.13
C VAL A 153 -20.09 12.16 -35.96
N LEU A 154 -20.18 12.75 -34.76
CA LEU A 154 -20.82 12.07 -33.62
C LEU A 154 -22.29 11.75 -33.91
N SER A 155 -23.06 12.74 -34.39
CA SER A 155 -24.49 12.60 -34.67
C SER A 155 -24.76 11.62 -35.81
N GLU A 156 -23.94 11.66 -36.88
CA GLU A 156 -23.97 10.70 -37.98
C GLU A 156 -23.79 9.25 -37.51
N ASN A 157 -22.97 9.04 -36.49
CA ASN A 157 -22.71 7.72 -35.90
C ASN A 157 -23.67 7.36 -34.76
N GLY A 158 -24.75 8.13 -34.57
CA GLY A 158 -25.80 7.83 -33.59
C GLY A 158 -25.42 8.10 -32.14
N ILE A 159 -24.41 8.94 -31.88
CA ILE A 159 -24.17 9.48 -30.54
C ILE A 159 -25.19 10.58 -30.25
N ALA A 160 -25.97 10.40 -29.19
CA ALA A 160 -27.08 11.28 -28.85
C ALA A 160 -26.65 12.54 -28.09
N PHE A 161 -25.56 12.47 -27.32
CA PHE A 161 -25.07 13.62 -26.54
C PHE A 161 -23.56 13.62 -26.27
N THR A 162 -23.04 14.79 -25.89
CA THR A 162 -21.70 14.96 -25.32
C THR A 162 -21.72 15.97 -24.17
N ILE A 163 -20.66 15.99 -23.37
CA ILE A 163 -20.49 16.86 -22.20
C ILE A 163 -19.46 17.95 -22.53
N LEU A 164 -19.81 19.22 -22.29
CA LEU A 164 -18.95 20.38 -22.56
C LEU A 164 -18.84 21.31 -21.35
N ALA A 165 -17.79 22.14 -21.33
CA ALA A 165 -17.65 23.20 -20.34
C ALA A 165 -18.59 24.39 -20.64
N PRO A 166 -19.07 25.13 -19.62
CA PRO A 166 -19.98 26.28 -19.83
C PRO A 166 -19.45 27.33 -20.81
N ARG A 167 -18.13 27.59 -20.78
CA ARG A 167 -17.46 28.54 -21.68
C ARG A 167 -17.44 28.14 -23.16
N GLN A 168 -17.84 26.90 -23.46
CA GLN A 168 -17.95 26.39 -24.82
C GLN A 168 -19.35 26.60 -25.40
N CYS A 169 -20.28 27.19 -24.65
CA CYS A 169 -21.55 27.70 -25.17
C CYS A 169 -21.36 29.16 -25.62
N SER A 170 -21.68 29.47 -26.88
CA SER A 170 -21.67 30.85 -27.38
C SER A 170 -22.99 31.55 -27.10
N ALA A 171 -24.12 30.89 -27.39
CA ALA A 171 -25.45 31.41 -27.13
C ALA A 171 -26.47 30.28 -26.93
N VAL A 172 -27.57 30.59 -26.24
CA VAL A 172 -28.73 29.71 -26.08
C VAL A 172 -29.98 30.35 -26.67
N PHE A 173 -30.90 29.54 -27.19
CA PHE A 173 -32.20 29.97 -27.66
C PHE A 173 -33.27 29.54 -26.66
N MET A 174 -33.84 30.53 -25.97
CA MET A 174 -34.88 30.33 -24.96
C MET A 174 -35.96 31.39 -25.15
N ASP A 175 -37.23 31.02 -24.96
CA ASP A 175 -38.39 31.92 -25.06
C ASP A 175 -38.45 32.74 -26.36
N GLY A 176 -37.99 32.16 -27.47
CA GLY A 176 -38.01 32.80 -28.80
C GLY A 176 -36.85 33.76 -29.09
N ILE A 177 -35.86 33.88 -28.20
CA ILE A 177 -34.75 34.84 -28.33
C ILE A 177 -33.40 34.12 -28.15
N TRP A 178 -32.41 34.49 -28.96
CA TRP A 178 -31.01 34.11 -28.74
C TRP A 178 -30.38 35.00 -27.67
N LYS A 179 -29.83 34.36 -26.62
CA LYS A 179 -29.07 35.02 -25.55
C LYS A 179 -27.63 34.53 -25.56
N GLU A 180 -26.69 35.45 -25.71
CA GLU A 180 -25.25 35.17 -25.64
C GLU A 180 -24.84 34.75 -24.21
N THR A 181 -23.91 33.81 -24.11
CA THR A 181 -23.39 33.25 -22.84
C THR A 181 -21.87 33.43 -22.75
N PRO A 182 -21.35 34.66 -22.69
CA PRO A 182 -19.91 34.92 -22.72
C PRO A 182 -19.22 34.22 -21.54
N GLU A 183 -18.23 33.37 -21.84
CA GLU A 183 -17.53 32.52 -20.87
C GLU A 183 -18.47 31.66 -20.00
N GLY A 184 -19.66 31.33 -20.50
CA GLY A 184 -20.69 30.56 -19.79
C GLY A 184 -21.54 31.36 -18.81
N LYS A 185 -21.44 32.70 -18.80
CA LYS A 185 -22.25 33.55 -17.92
C LYS A 185 -23.75 33.41 -18.24
N ASP A 186 -24.56 33.33 -17.19
CA ASP A 186 -26.03 33.16 -17.22
C ASP A 186 -26.52 31.89 -17.95
N LEU A 187 -25.62 30.94 -18.24
CA LEU A 187 -25.99 29.63 -18.75
C LEU A 187 -26.53 28.77 -17.60
N ASP A 188 -27.75 28.28 -17.74
CA ASP A 188 -28.29 27.27 -16.83
C ASP A 188 -27.76 25.89 -17.22
N VAL A 189 -26.71 25.45 -16.52
CA VAL A 189 -26.02 24.18 -16.75
C VAL A 189 -26.83 22.96 -16.26
N THR A 190 -28.00 23.16 -15.64
CA THR A 190 -28.87 22.07 -15.20
C THR A 190 -29.87 21.61 -16.27
N LEU A 191 -29.84 22.27 -17.44
CA LEU A 191 -30.65 21.95 -18.61
C LEU A 191 -29.81 21.31 -19.72
N PRO A 192 -30.36 20.33 -20.43
CA PRO A 192 -29.81 19.90 -21.71
C PRO A 192 -30.21 20.85 -22.84
N TYR A 193 -29.31 21.09 -23.79
CA TYR A 193 -29.54 21.96 -24.94
C TYR A 193 -29.35 21.21 -26.26
N LEU A 194 -30.21 21.48 -27.23
CA LEU A 194 -30.13 20.90 -28.57
C LEU A 194 -29.19 21.76 -29.45
N CYS A 195 -28.12 21.16 -29.97
CA CYS A 195 -27.29 21.78 -30.99
C CYS A 195 -27.78 21.32 -32.38
N ARG A 196 -28.27 22.27 -33.18
CA ARG A 196 -28.63 22.01 -34.58
C ARG A 196 -27.39 22.10 -35.47
N LEU A 197 -27.22 21.10 -36.33
CA LEU A 197 -26.04 20.96 -37.17
C LEU A 197 -26.36 21.30 -38.64
N PRO A 198 -25.37 21.74 -39.44
CA PRO A 198 -25.58 22.12 -40.84
C PRO A 198 -26.26 21.06 -41.72
N SER A 199 -26.06 19.76 -41.43
CA SER A 199 -26.70 18.65 -42.14
C SER A 199 -28.20 18.50 -41.87
N GLY A 200 -28.74 19.26 -40.91
CA GLY A 200 -30.10 19.08 -40.38
C GLY A 200 -30.18 18.06 -39.24
N ARG A 201 -29.08 17.35 -38.93
CA ARG A 201 -28.97 16.51 -37.74
C ARG A 201 -28.90 17.36 -36.48
N THR A 202 -29.06 16.70 -35.34
CA THR A 202 -29.00 17.34 -34.02
C THR A 202 -28.23 16.48 -33.04
N ILE A 203 -27.62 17.13 -32.05
CA ILE A 203 -26.98 16.46 -30.92
C ILE A 203 -27.27 17.23 -29.64
N THR A 204 -27.51 16.52 -28.53
CA THR A 204 -27.75 17.16 -27.24
C THR A 204 -26.42 17.50 -26.56
N ILE A 205 -26.30 18.71 -26.04
CA ILE A 205 -25.16 19.19 -25.27
C ILE A 205 -25.57 19.29 -23.80
N VAL A 206 -24.79 18.64 -22.95
CA VAL A 206 -24.90 18.76 -21.49
C VAL A 206 -23.71 19.57 -21.01
N PHE A 207 -23.96 20.71 -20.35
CA PHE A 207 -22.91 21.52 -19.78
C PHE A 207 -22.66 21.12 -18.33
N TYR A 208 -21.41 20.83 -17.96
CA TYR A 208 -21.10 20.51 -16.56
C TYR A 208 -20.98 21.80 -15.73
N HIS A 209 -21.14 21.68 -14.41
CA HIS A 209 -21.03 22.79 -13.49
C HIS A 209 -19.55 23.14 -13.18
N GLY A 210 -19.05 24.21 -13.80
CA GLY A 210 -17.64 24.61 -13.75
C GLY A 210 -17.08 24.90 -12.35
N GLY A 211 -17.84 25.58 -11.48
CA GLY A 211 -17.38 25.91 -10.12
C GLY A 211 -17.12 24.66 -9.27
N LEU A 212 -18.13 23.81 -9.13
CA LEU A 212 -17.99 22.51 -8.46
C LEU A 212 -16.90 21.62 -9.06
N ALA A 213 -16.77 21.53 -10.39
CA ALA A 213 -15.68 20.77 -11.00
C ALA A 213 -14.30 21.30 -10.60
N HIS A 214 -14.13 22.62 -10.52
CA HIS A 214 -12.92 23.26 -9.99
C HIS A 214 -12.70 22.94 -8.51
N ASP A 215 -13.75 23.04 -7.68
CA ASP A 215 -13.65 22.83 -6.24
C ASP A 215 -13.38 21.37 -5.86
N ILE A 216 -13.85 20.41 -6.68
CA ILE A 216 -13.48 18.98 -6.57
C ILE A 216 -11.99 18.80 -6.87
N ALA A 217 -11.49 19.40 -7.96
CA ALA A 217 -10.12 19.21 -8.40
C ALA A 217 -9.08 19.99 -7.57
N PHE A 218 -9.43 21.17 -7.05
CA PHE A 218 -8.48 22.12 -6.43
C PHE A 218 -8.99 22.80 -5.15
N GLY A 219 -10.29 22.73 -4.84
CA GLY A 219 -10.92 23.46 -3.73
C GLY A 219 -11.15 22.65 -2.44
N GLY A 220 -10.64 21.42 -2.36
CA GLY A 220 -10.68 20.60 -1.15
C GLY A 220 -12.03 19.94 -0.85
N LEU A 221 -12.98 19.88 -1.80
CA LEU A 221 -14.26 19.19 -1.57
C LEU A 221 -14.09 17.70 -1.25
N LEU A 222 -13.02 17.08 -1.74
CA LEU A 222 -12.72 15.66 -1.48
C LEU A 222 -12.11 15.38 -0.11
N GLU A 223 -11.88 16.39 0.73
CA GLU A 223 -11.47 16.18 2.12
C GLU A 223 -12.63 15.67 2.99
N ASN A 224 -13.88 15.89 2.57
CA ASN A 224 -15.07 15.49 3.33
C ASN A 224 -16.27 15.23 2.40
N GLY A 225 -16.73 13.97 2.34
CA GLY A 225 -17.84 13.56 1.49
C GLY A 225 -19.22 14.18 1.84
N ASP A 226 -19.46 14.52 3.11
CA ASP A 226 -20.71 15.21 3.51
C ASP A 226 -20.68 16.69 3.03
N ARG A 227 -19.53 17.37 3.10
CA ARG A 227 -19.37 18.71 2.51
C ARG A 227 -19.51 18.69 0.98
N PHE A 228 -18.97 17.65 0.34
CA PHE A 228 -19.12 17.47 -1.09
C PHE A 228 -20.60 17.30 -1.49
N ARG A 229 -21.35 16.51 -0.72
CA ARG A 229 -22.81 16.35 -0.88
C ARG A 229 -23.53 17.70 -0.81
N ASP A 230 -23.28 18.47 0.24
CA ASP A 230 -23.95 19.75 0.47
C ASP A 230 -23.69 20.73 -0.67
N ALA A 231 -22.44 20.80 -1.15
CA ALA A 231 -22.09 21.64 -2.30
C ALA A 231 -22.86 21.28 -3.58
N LEU A 232 -23.09 19.98 -3.83
CA LEU A 232 -23.89 19.52 -4.97
C LEU A 232 -25.38 19.87 -4.82
N ILE A 233 -25.94 19.68 -3.62
CA ILE A 233 -27.35 20.00 -3.34
C ILE A 233 -27.60 21.51 -3.45
N ASP A 234 -26.72 22.33 -2.90
CA ASP A 234 -26.83 23.79 -2.90
C ASP A 234 -26.72 24.40 -4.29
N ALA A 235 -26.02 23.73 -5.21
CA ALA A 235 -25.92 24.15 -6.60
C ALA A 235 -27.25 24.00 -7.37
N VAL A 236 -28.19 23.16 -6.90
CA VAL A 236 -29.51 23.00 -7.52
C VAL A 236 -30.47 24.08 -7.01
N LYS A 237 -30.42 25.24 -7.67
CA LYS A 237 -31.21 26.44 -7.30
C LYS A 237 -32.71 26.34 -7.65
N ILE A 238 -33.06 25.67 -8.75
CA ILE A 238 -34.44 25.55 -9.24
C ILE A 238 -34.93 24.13 -8.95
N ARG A 239 -35.98 24.03 -8.13
CA ARG A 239 -36.47 22.75 -7.58
C ARG A 239 -37.88 22.35 -8.06
N SER A 240 -38.54 23.21 -8.84
CA SER A 240 -39.91 23.01 -9.33
C SER A 240 -40.01 22.20 -10.63
N GLU A 241 -38.88 21.89 -11.26
CA GLU A 241 -38.79 21.17 -12.52
C GLU A 241 -37.75 20.05 -12.42
N GLU A 242 -37.91 18.98 -13.21
CA GLU A 242 -36.91 17.92 -13.28
C GLU A 242 -35.69 18.40 -14.08
N ARG A 243 -34.59 18.67 -13.36
CA ARG A 243 -33.30 19.15 -13.88
C ARG A 243 -32.22 18.10 -13.64
N LEU A 244 -31.11 18.18 -14.40
CA LEU A 244 -29.94 17.31 -14.24
C LEU A 244 -28.68 18.16 -13.99
N LEU A 245 -28.11 18.05 -12.79
CA LEU A 245 -26.81 18.65 -12.48
C LEU A 245 -25.70 17.67 -12.85
N VAL A 246 -24.80 18.07 -13.75
CA VAL A 246 -23.61 17.29 -14.10
C VAL A 246 -22.37 17.98 -13.59
N VAL A 247 -21.47 17.26 -12.93
CA VAL A 247 -20.09 17.69 -12.67
C VAL A 247 -19.15 16.75 -13.41
N ALA A 248 -18.09 17.26 -14.02
CA ALA A 248 -17.12 16.45 -14.77
C ALA A 248 -15.70 16.83 -14.40
N THR A 249 -14.89 15.84 -14.03
CA THR A 249 -13.50 16.03 -13.62
C THR A 249 -12.60 14.96 -14.22
N ASP A 250 -11.29 15.19 -14.14
CA ASP A 250 -10.31 14.11 -14.27
C ASP A 250 -10.64 13.02 -13.23
N GLY A 251 -10.76 11.77 -13.69
CA GLY A 251 -11.08 10.63 -12.84
C GLY A 251 -9.99 10.32 -11.82
N GLU A 252 -8.73 10.65 -12.12
CA GLU A 252 -7.58 10.47 -11.22
C GLU A 252 -7.66 11.36 -9.97
N THR A 253 -8.56 12.34 -9.99
CA THR A 253 -8.89 13.19 -8.82
C THR A 253 -9.42 12.37 -7.66
N TYR A 254 -10.14 11.27 -7.92
CA TYR A 254 -10.71 10.40 -6.89
C TYR A 254 -9.70 9.35 -6.41
N GLY A 255 -8.51 9.77 -5.97
CA GLY A 255 -7.50 8.88 -5.37
C GLY A 255 -6.04 9.28 -5.65
N HIS A 256 -5.65 9.44 -6.92
CA HIS A 256 -4.25 9.71 -7.30
C HIS A 256 -3.85 11.16 -7.02
N HIS A 257 -4.63 12.14 -7.51
CA HIS A 257 -4.36 13.56 -7.23
C HIS A 257 -4.74 13.95 -5.80
N HIS A 258 -5.81 13.36 -5.27
CA HIS A 258 -6.25 13.54 -3.88
C HIS A 258 -6.32 12.19 -3.20
N LYS A 259 -5.34 11.93 -2.33
CA LYS A 259 -5.29 10.70 -1.55
C LYS A 259 -6.59 10.55 -0.75
N PHE A 260 -7.20 9.37 -0.83
CA PHE A 260 -8.50 9.05 -0.23
C PHE A 260 -9.72 9.76 -0.86
N GLY A 261 -9.55 10.42 -2.01
CA GLY A 261 -10.67 11.04 -2.73
C GLY A 261 -11.77 10.06 -3.12
N GLU A 262 -11.43 8.78 -3.35
CA GLU A 262 -12.39 7.70 -3.56
C GLU A 262 -13.30 7.47 -2.35
N MET A 263 -12.80 7.71 -1.13
CA MET A 263 -13.55 7.52 0.12
C MET A 263 -14.55 8.67 0.33
N ALA A 264 -14.16 9.90 -0.02
CA ALA A 264 -15.08 11.03 -0.03
C ALA A 264 -16.20 10.84 -1.06
N LEU A 265 -15.86 10.31 -2.24
CA LEU A 265 -16.83 9.95 -3.27
C LEU A 265 -17.76 8.81 -2.81
N ALA A 266 -17.23 7.78 -2.13
CA ALA A 266 -18.05 6.72 -1.54
C ALA A 266 -19.03 7.27 -0.50
N ARG A 267 -18.55 8.14 0.39
CA ARG A 267 -19.39 8.79 1.39
C ARG A 267 -20.49 9.64 0.75
N LEU A 268 -20.18 10.37 -0.32
CA LEU A 268 -21.18 11.11 -1.10
C LEU A 268 -22.30 10.18 -1.57
N PHE A 269 -21.96 9.06 -2.23
CA PHE A 269 -22.94 8.14 -2.77
C PHE A 269 -23.75 7.42 -1.68
N GLU A 270 -23.11 7.03 -0.57
CA GLU A 270 -23.81 6.49 0.61
C GLU A 270 -24.91 7.45 1.09
N ARG A 271 -24.61 8.76 1.14
CA ARG A 271 -25.59 9.77 1.56
C ARG A 271 -26.68 9.98 0.52
N PHE A 272 -26.34 9.99 -0.77
CA PHE A 272 -27.32 10.13 -1.84
C PHE A 272 -28.29 8.95 -1.89
N GLU A 273 -27.85 7.71 -1.65
CA GLU A 273 -28.75 6.55 -1.60
C GLU A 273 -29.71 6.59 -0.40
N GLN A 274 -29.32 7.26 0.68
CA GLN A 274 -30.17 7.44 1.87
C GLN A 274 -31.17 8.58 1.73
N ASP A 275 -31.01 9.44 0.73
CA ASP A 275 -31.85 10.62 0.52
C ASP A 275 -32.90 10.32 -0.59
N PRO A 276 -34.18 10.14 -0.24
CA PRO A 276 -35.23 9.83 -1.21
C PRO A 276 -35.50 10.99 -2.18
N GLU A 277 -34.99 12.20 -1.88
CA GLU A 277 -35.09 13.33 -2.79
C GLU A 277 -34.00 13.30 -3.85
N ILE A 278 -32.96 12.47 -3.79
CA ILE A 278 -31.85 12.46 -4.75
C ILE A 278 -31.91 11.24 -5.67
N SER A 279 -31.57 11.46 -6.94
CA SER A 279 -31.50 10.44 -7.98
C SER A 279 -30.16 10.55 -8.71
N LEU A 280 -29.56 9.39 -9.01
CA LEU A 280 -28.32 9.25 -9.77
C LEU A 280 -28.60 8.58 -11.12
N PRO A 281 -29.25 9.28 -12.07
CA PRO A 281 -29.64 8.65 -13.33
C PRO A 281 -28.43 8.41 -14.24
N ASP A 282 -28.59 7.44 -15.14
CA ASP A 282 -27.79 7.42 -16.37
C ASP A 282 -28.16 8.64 -17.22
N ILE A 283 -27.16 9.43 -17.65
CA ILE A 283 -27.37 10.69 -18.37
C ILE A 283 -28.18 10.45 -19.65
N GLY A 284 -27.84 9.43 -20.44
CA GLY A 284 -28.54 9.15 -21.69
C GLY A 284 -30.01 8.79 -21.47
N THR A 285 -30.30 7.99 -20.45
CA THR A 285 -31.67 7.61 -20.07
C THR A 285 -32.45 8.80 -19.50
N PHE A 286 -31.81 9.70 -18.77
CA PHE A 286 -32.44 10.96 -18.35
C PHE A 286 -32.84 11.79 -19.58
N LEU A 287 -31.95 11.94 -20.57
CA LEU A 287 -32.23 12.72 -21.77
C LEU A 287 -33.33 12.13 -22.66
N GLU A 288 -33.51 10.80 -22.66
CA GLU A 288 -34.63 10.14 -23.36
C GLU A 288 -35.98 10.50 -22.73
N ASN A 289 -36.05 10.59 -21.41
CA ASN A 289 -37.28 10.95 -20.69
C ASN A 289 -37.50 12.47 -20.63
N HIS A 290 -36.41 13.25 -20.71
CA HIS A 290 -36.39 14.71 -20.60
C HIS A 290 -35.63 15.32 -21.79
N PRO A 291 -36.19 15.25 -23.02
CA PRO A 291 -35.52 15.76 -24.21
C PRO A 291 -35.27 17.27 -24.11
N ALA A 292 -34.16 17.72 -24.72
CA ALA A 292 -33.77 19.12 -24.74
C ALA A 292 -34.86 20.00 -25.39
N ARG A 293 -35.34 21.00 -24.65
CA ARG A 293 -36.38 21.95 -25.10
C ARG A 293 -35.81 23.24 -25.67
N PHE A 294 -34.57 23.55 -25.31
CA PHE A 294 -33.87 24.77 -25.67
C PHE A 294 -32.71 24.43 -26.61
N GLU A 295 -32.31 25.40 -27.43
CA GLU A 295 -31.20 25.20 -28.37
C GLU A 295 -29.94 25.91 -27.87
N CYS A 296 -28.78 25.43 -28.28
CA CYS A 296 -27.51 26.12 -28.06
C CYS A 296 -26.70 26.23 -29.34
N ARG A 297 -25.82 27.23 -29.38
CA ARG A 297 -24.68 27.30 -30.29
C ARG A 297 -23.42 27.06 -29.47
N ILE A 298 -22.55 26.21 -29.99
CA ILE A 298 -21.23 26.00 -29.40
C ILE A 298 -20.28 27.14 -29.83
N LYS A 299 -19.19 27.29 -29.09
CA LYS A 299 -18.02 28.08 -29.49
C LYS A 299 -17.10 27.17 -30.31
N GLU A 300 -16.94 27.49 -31.59
CA GLU A 300 -16.08 26.72 -32.50
C GLU A 300 -14.63 26.63 -31.98
N ASN A 301 -13.97 25.50 -32.26
CA ASN A 301 -12.56 25.28 -31.92
C ASN A 301 -12.24 25.56 -30.45
N SER A 302 -13.13 25.11 -29.56
CA SER A 302 -13.01 25.32 -28.10
C SER A 302 -12.64 24.02 -27.39
N SER A 303 -12.12 24.13 -26.16
CA SER A 303 -11.81 23.01 -25.25
C SER A 303 -12.01 23.44 -23.80
N TRP A 304 -12.01 22.52 -22.84
CA TRP A 304 -12.07 22.87 -21.41
C TRP A 304 -10.72 23.25 -20.79
N SER A 305 -9.59 22.80 -21.34
CA SER A 305 -8.27 22.90 -20.70
C SER A 305 -7.40 24.01 -21.28
N CYS A 306 -7.82 24.64 -22.38
CA CYS A 306 -7.19 25.84 -22.91
C CYS A 306 -8.20 26.99 -23.08
N VAL A 307 -7.98 28.10 -22.38
CA VAL A 307 -8.81 29.31 -22.48
C VAL A 307 -8.78 29.91 -23.89
N HIS A 308 -7.69 29.67 -24.62
CA HIS A 308 -7.50 30.09 -26.01
C HIS A 308 -8.10 29.12 -27.04
N GLY A 309 -8.98 28.19 -26.65
CA GLY A 309 -9.64 27.27 -27.56
C GLY A 309 -8.84 25.97 -27.76
N ILE A 310 -8.33 25.71 -28.95
CA ILE A 310 -7.50 24.53 -29.28
C ILE A 310 -6.01 24.86 -29.51
N GLU A 311 -5.60 26.09 -29.22
CA GLU A 311 -4.25 26.57 -29.50
C GLU A 311 -3.15 25.81 -28.76
N ARG A 312 -3.44 25.22 -27.59
CA ARG A 312 -2.49 24.38 -26.83
C ARG A 312 -1.89 23.25 -27.67
N TRP A 313 -2.58 22.76 -28.70
CA TRP A 313 -2.14 21.62 -29.52
C TRP A 313 -1.65 22.01 -30.92
N ARG A 314 -1.48 23.32 -31.18
CA ARG A 314 -0.97 23.82 -32.47
C ARG A 314 -0.09 25.06 -32.41
N SER A 315 -0.10 25.83 -31.32
CA SER A 315 0.62 27.11 -31.25
C SER A 315 1.12 27.46 -29.84
N ASP A 316 1.88 28.56 -29.75
CA ASP A 316 2.37 29.11 -28.49
C ASP A 316 1.30 29.99 -27.83
N CYS A 317 0.32 29.35 -27.19
CA CYS A 317 -0.74 30.04 -26.45
C CYS A 317 -0.35 30.42 -25.01
N GLY A 318 0.90 30.18 -24.60
CA GLY A 318 1.39 30.39 -23.24
C GLY A 318 0.83 29.46 -22.16
N CYS A 319 -0.12 28.57 -22.47
CA CYS A 319 -0.61 27.58 -21.51
C CYS A 319 0.43 26.45 -21.33
N SER A 320 0.94 26.29 -20.11
CA SER A 320 1.90 25.24 -19.76
C SER A 320 1.86 24.86 -18.27
N THR A 321 2.46 23.72 -17.90
CA THR A 321 2.57 23.22 -16.52
C THR A 321 4.02 22.87 -16.16
N GLY A 322 4.66 23.64 -15.27
CA GLY A 322 5.98 23.31 -14.68
C GLY A 322 7.23 23.93 -15.35
N GLY A 323 7.12 25.11 -15.96
CA GLY A 323 8.19 25.74 -16.74
C GLY A 323 9.22 26.52 -15.92
N LYS A 324 10.44 26.69 -16.48
CA LYS A 324 11.46 27.60 -15.94
C LYS A 324 11.29 29.03 -16.49
N PRO A 325 11.78 30.07 -15.81
CA PRO A 325 11.80 31.42 -16.36
C PRO A 325 12.41 31.46 -17.77
N GLY A 326 11.70 32.05 -18.72
CA GLY A 326 12.13 32.19 -20.12
C GLY A 326 11.77 31.02 -21.05
N TRP A 327 11.14 29.95 -20.54
CA TRP A 327 10.62 28.87 -21.39
C TRP A 327 9.31 29.29 -22.10
N ASN A 328 9.13 28.83 -23.33
CA ASN A 328 7.96 29.12 -24.17
C ASN A 328 7.47 27.87 -24.92
N GLN A 329 6.36 27.97 -25.64
CA GLN A 329 5.73 26.85 -26.34
C GLN A 329 5.81 26.99 -27.87
N SER A 330 6.75 27.80 -28.38
CA SER A 330 6.99 28.00 -29.81
C SER A 330 7.36 26.72 -30.57
N TRP A 331 7.79 25.67 -29.87
CA TRP A 331 8.06 24.35 -30.44
C TRP A 331 6.82 23.62 -30.94
N ARG A 332 5.61 23.98 -30.47
CA ARG A 332 4.37 23.26 -30.80
C ARG A 332 4.01 23.40 -32.28
N ALA A 333 3.97 24.61 -32.82
CA ALA A 333 3.63 24.83 -34.23
C ALA A 333 4.49 24.00 -35.21
N PRO A 334 5.84 24.09 -35.19
CA PRO A 334 6.69 23.29 -36.07
C PRO A 334 6.60 21.78 -35.81
N LEU A 335 6.37 21.34 -34.56
CA LEU A 335 6.12 19.92 -34.29
C LEU A 335 4.81 19.46 -34.95
N ARG A 336 3.77 20.28 -34.89
CA ARG A 336 2.46 19.94 -35.46
C ARG A 336 2.52 19.89 -36.98
N GLU A 337 3.22 20.83 -37.59
CA GLU A 337 3.50 20.83 -39.03
C GLU A 337 4.27 19.59 -39.45
N ALA A 338 5.28 19.15 -38.69
CA ALA A 338 6.02 17.91 -38.96
C ALA A 338 5.10 16.67 -38.92
N PHE A 339 4.21 16.61 -37.93
CA PHE A 339 3.24 15.51 -37.81
C PHE A 339 2.20 15.55 -38.93
N ASN A 340 1.66 16.72 -39.30
CA ASN A 340 0.73 16.83 -40.41
C ASN A 340 1.39 16.43 -41.75
N SER A 341 2.62 16.90 -42.01
CA SER A 341 3.42 16.55 -43.21
C SER A 341 3.65 15.04 -43.32
N LEU A 342 3.95 14.37 -42.20
CA LEU A 342 4.09 12.92 -42.17
C LEU A 342 2.75 12.22 -42.39
N ALA A 343 1.71 12.67 -41.68
CA ALA A 343 0.36 12.14 -41.79
C ALA A 343 -0.13 12.12 -43.25
N ASP A 344 -0.06 13.24 -43.96
CA ASP A 344 -0.53 13.34 -45.34
C ASP A 344 0.16 12.32 -46.27
N ARG A 345 1.45 12.06 -46.06
CA ARG A 345 2.23 11.09 -46.84
C ARG A 345 1.89 9.63 -46.50
N ILE A 346 1.61 9.35 -45.23
CA ILE A 346 1.19 8.00 -44.81
C ILE A 346 -0.23 7.75 -45.30
N ASP A 347 -1.13 8.74 -45.20
CA ASP A 347 -2.50 8.68 -45.72
C ASP A 347 -2.48 8.38 -47.25
N GLU A 348 -1.59 9.03 -48.02
CA GLU A 348 -1.37 8.74 -49.45
C GLU A 348 -0.87 7.30 -49.68
N ALA A 349 0.16 6.88 -48.94
CA ALA A 349 0.71 5.52 -49.03
C ALA A 349 -0.32 4.43 -48.66
N PHE A 350 -1.14 4.71 -47.65
CA PHE A 350 -2.22 3.85 -47.21
C PHE A 350 -3.28 3.70 -48.31
N TYR A 351 -3.70 4.83 -48.89
CA TYR A 351 -4.66 4.84 -50.00
C TYR A 351 -4.14 4.04 -51.21
N GLU A 352 -2.90 4.28 -51.64
CA GLU A 352 -2.27 3.57 -52.77
C GLU A 352 -2.16 2.06 -52.51
N THR A 353 -1.85 1.66 -51.27
CA THR A 353 -1.64 0.25 -50.90
C THR A 353 -2.96 -0.52 -50.81
N VAL A 354 -4.02 0.10 -50.28
CA VAL A 354 -5.27 -0.60 -49.94
C VAL A 354 -6.34 -0.46 -51.03
N SER A 355 -6.39 0.65 -51.76
CA SER A 355 -7.43 0.91 -52.79
C SER A 355 -7.58 -0.15 -53.88
N PRO A 356 -6.54 -0.93 -54.26
CA PRO A 356 -6.73 -2.06 -55.19
C PRO A 356 -7.59 -3.20 -54.64
N TYR A 357 -7.76 -3.29 -53.32
CA TYR A 357 -8.38 -4.43 -52.63
C TYR A 357 -9.69 -4.06 -51.92
N PHE A 358 -9.81 -2.85 -51.37
CA PHE A 358 -10.98 -2.40 -50.60
C PHE A 358 -11.00 -0.88 -50.47
N ASP A 359 -12.10 -0.31 -49.99
CA ASP A 359 -12.11 1.10 -49.60
C ASP A 359 -11.14 1.32 -48.43
N PRO A 360 -10.08 2.14 -48.58
CA PRO A 360 -9.05 2.26 -47.55
C PRO A 360 -9.61 2.74 -46.22
N TRP A 361 -10.51 3.72 -46.24
CA TRP A 361 -11.05 4.34 -45.03
C TRP A 361 -12.02 3.41 -44.32
N ASP A 362 -12.83 2.64 -45.04
CA ASP A 362 -13.67 1.60 -44.46
C ASP A 362 -12.82 0.48 -43.83
N LEU A 363 -11.75 0.02 -44.48
CA LEU A 363 -10.85 -0.98 -43.89
C LEU A 363 -10.19 -0.46 -42.60
N ARG A 364 -9.73 0.81 -42.60
CA ARG A 364 -9.19 1.48 -41.41
C ARG A 364 -10.22 1.58 -40.30
N ASN A 365 -11.47 1.89 -40.63
CA ASN A 365 -12.55 1.96 -39.64
C ASN A 365 -12.87 0.56 -39.06
N LEU A 366 -12.80 -0.50 -39.86
CA LEU A 366 -13.03 -1.88 -39.43
C LEU A 366 -11.88 -2.47 -38.60
N SER A 367 -10.65 -1.96 -38.75
CA SER A 367 -9.47 -2.55 -38.10
C SER A 367 -9.48 -2.48 -36.57
N ILE A 368 -10.41 -1.76 -35.95
CA ILE A 368 -10.66 -1.87 -34.50
C ILE A 368 -11.00 -3.30 -34.07
N GLU A 369 -11.59 -4.13 -34.95
CA GLU A 369 -11.79 -5.56 -34.67
C GLU A 369 -10.49 -6.28 -34.32
N HIS A 370 -9.39 -5.84 -34.94
CA HIS A 370 -8.05 -6.35 -34.70
C HIS A 370 -7.37 -5.71 -33.48
N TYR A 371 -7.66 -4.44 -33.16
CA TYR A 371 -6.98 -3.67 -32.11
C TYR A 371 -7.69 -3.58 -30.75
N ARG A 372 -8.96 -3.99 -30.64
CA ARG A 372 -9.78 -3.78 -29.42
C ARG A 372 -9.35 -4.56 -28.17
N SER A 373 -8.77 -5.75 -28.33
CA SER A 373 -8.36 -6.61 -27.21
C SER A 373 -6.85 -6.61 -26.99
N ALA A 374 -6.44 -6.87 -25.75
CA ALA A 374 -5.03 -7.08 -25.44
C ALA A 374 -4.55 -8.48 -25.88
N LYS A 375 -3.42 -8.53 -26.58
CA LYS A 375 -2.86 -9.79 -27.13
C LYS A 375 -1.60 -10.22 -26.39
N SER A 376 -1.41 -11.53 -26.25
CA SER A 376 -0.37 -12.13 -25.41
C SER A 376 0.98 -12.31 -26.10
N ASP A 377 1.02 -12.39 -27.44
CA ASP A 377 2.27 -12.53 -28.24
C ASP A 377 2.10 -12.04 -29.69
N ARG A 378 3.19 -11.55 -30.30
CA ARG A 378 3.28 -10.98 -31.65
C ARG A 378 2.93 -11.96 -32.77
N LYS A 379 3.25 -13.25 -32.59
CA LYS A 379 2.88 -14.28 -33.58
C LYS A 379 1.36 -14.38 -33.70
N LYS A 380 0.67 -14.44 -32.56
CA LYS A 380 -0.79 -14.49 -32.50
C LYS A 380 -1.41 -13.20 -33.02
N GLU A 381 -0.82 -12.05 -32.72
CA GLU A 381 -1.23 -10.77 -33.29
C GLU A 381 -1.17 -10.79 -34.82
N TYR A 382 -0.09 -11.28 -35.42
CA TYR A 382 0.00 -11.41 -36.88
C TYR A 382 -1.04 -12.37 -37.46
N GLU A 383 -1.23 -13.55 -36.86
CA GLU A 383 -2.20 -14.56 -37.31
C GLU A 383 -3.63 -14.01 -37.29
N GLU A 384 -4.04 -13.35 -36.21
CA GLU A 384 -5.35 -12.69 -36.11
C GLU A 384 -5.48 -11.50 -37.06
N GLY A 385 -4.38 -10.81 -37.38
CA GLY A 385 -4.35 -9.78 -38.42
C GLY A 385 -4.66 -10.36 -39.79
N MET A 386 -4.03 -11.48 -40.14
CA MET A 386 -4.30 -12.18 -41.38
C MET A 386 -5.72 -12.74 -41.44
N GLU A 387 -6.27 -13.19 -40.31
CA GLU A 387 -7.69 -13.58 -40.21
C GLU A 387 -8.63 -12.40 -40.42
N PHE A 388 -8.35 -11.24 -39.80
CA PHE A 388 -9.08 -10.00 -40.03
C PHE A 388 -9.08 -9.61 -41.52
N LEU A 389 -7.92 -9.64 -42.17
CA LEU A 389 -7.83 -9.34 -43.60
C LEU A 389 -8.59 -10.37 -44.44
N SER A 390 -8.45 -11.66 -44.15
CA SER A 390 -9.18 -12.73 -44.85
C SER A 390 -10.70 -12.55 -44.76
N LYS A 391 -11.20 -12.13 -43.58
CA LYS A 391 -12.62 -11.87 -43.34
C LYS A 391 -13.19 -10.74 -44.21
N HIS A 392 -12.43 -9.66 -44.43
CA HIS A 392 -12.93 -8.45 -45.09
C HIS A 392 -12.48 -8.30 -46.55
N LEU A 393 -11.29 -8.80 -46.90
CA LEU A 393 -10.69 -8.74 -48.24
C LEU A 393 -10.83 -10.05 -49.04
N GLY A 394 -11.21 -11.16 -48.39
CA GLY A 394 -11.23 -12.49 -49.00
C GLY A 394 -9.83 -13.10 -49.14
N GLY A 395 -9.60 -13.89 -50.19
CA GLY A 395 -8.35 -14.61 -50.42
C GLY A 395 -7.19 -13.70 -50.83
N ILE A 396 -6.54 -13.05 -49.86
CA ILE A 396 -5.34 -12.23 -50.06
C ILE A 396 -4.06 -13.08 -49.93
N GLY A 397 -3.07 -12.82 -50.78
CA GLY A 397 -1.75 -13.45 -50.68
C GLY A 397 -1.02 -13.01 -49.41
N GLU A 398 -0.12 -13.86 -48.90
CA GLU A 398 0.59 -13.59 -47.63
C GLU A 398 1.44 -12.31 -47.70
N LYS A 399 2.07 -12.03 -48.85
CA LYS A 399 2.93 -10.86 -49.04
C LYS A 399 2.11 -9.56 -49.09
N GLU A 400 1.00 -9.57 -49.83
CA GLU A 400 0.06 -8.45 -49.93
C GLU A 400 -0.59 -8.20 -48.57
N GLY A 401 -1.04 -9.26 -47.89
CA GLY A 401 -1.61 -9.19 -46.54
C GLY A 401 -0.64 -8.61 -45.52
N ALA A 402 0.62 -9.04 -45.51
CA ALA A 402 1.64 -8.47 -44.64
C ALA A 402 1.89 -6.97 -44.91
N SER A 403 1.84 -6.55 -46.18
CA SER A 403 1.99 -5.14 -46.56
C SER A 403 0.80 -4.30 -46.09
N ILE A 404 -0.42 -4.82 -46.25
CA ILE A 404 -1.65 -4.16 -45.77
C ILE A 404 -1.65 -4.06 -44.23
N LEU A 405 -1.30 -5.12 -43.49
CA LEU A 405 -1.17 -5.06 -42.04
C LEU A 405 -0.11 -4.04 -41.60
N SER A 406 1.02 -3.99 -42.28
CA SER A 406 2.09 -3.03 -41.98
C SER A 406 1.65 -1.58 -42.19
N ILE A 407 0.91 -1.29 -43.27
CA ILE A 407 0.42 0.08 -43.53
C ILE A 407 -0.77 0.46 -42.63
N LEU A 408 -1.63 -0.50 -42.25
CA LEU A 408 -2.67 -0.30 -41.23
C LEU A 408 -2.07 0.02 -39.85
N GLU A 409 -0.98 -0.65 -39.48
CA GLU A 409 -0.27 -0.34 -38.25
C GLU A 409 0.42 1.03 -38.32
N ALA A 410 0.93 1.43 -39.49
CA ALA A 410 1.42 2.79 -39.72
C ALA A 410 0.32 3.84 -39.48
N GLU A 411 -0.90 3.62 -40.00
CA GLU A 411 -2.07 4.48 -39.76
C GLU A 411 -2.43 4.58 -38.27
N ARG A 412 -2.38 3.46 -37.53
CA ARG A 412 -2.61 3.46 -36.08
C ARG A 412 -1.57 4.31 -35.34
N MET A 413 -0.28 4.12 -35.63
CA MET A 413 0.81 4.91 -35.04
C MET A 413 0.71 6.40 -35.42
N ARG A 414 0.34 6.69 -36.67
CA ARG A 414 0.07 8.03 -37.19
C ARG A 414 -1.10 8.71 -36.48
N MET A 415 -2.12 7.99 -36.02
CA MET A 415 -3.15 8.58 -35.16
C MET A 415 -2.67 8.81 -33.72
N PHE A 416 -1.82 7.91 -33.18
CA PHE A 416 -1.30 8.00 -31.81
C PHE A 416 -0.33 9.17 -31.61
N MET A 417 0.40 9.62 -32.64
CA MET A 417 1.27 10.80 -32.53
C MET A 417 0.50 12.11 -32.28
N PHE A 418 -0.82 12.14 -32.51
CA PHE A 418 -1.67 13.31 -32.23
C PHE A 418 -2.38 13.25 -30.86
N THR A 419 -2.00 12.32 -29.99
CA THR A 419 -2.51 12.24 -28.61
C THR A 419 -2.31 13.56 -27.87
N SER A 420 -3.35 14.05 -27.18
CA SER A 420 -3.36 15.37 -26.55
C SER A 420 -2.24 15.62 -25.53
N CYS A 421 -1.84 14.61 -24.74
CA CYS A 421 -0.85 14.73 -23.67
C CYS A 421 0.55 15.14 -24.14
N GLY A 422 0.92 14.78 -25.38
CA GLY A 422 2.22 15.11 -25.96
C GLY A 422 2.48 16.62 -26.09
N TRP A 423 1.46 17.45 -25.86
CA TRP A 423 1.48 18.89 -26.04
C TRP A 423 1.37 19.68 -24.73
N PHE A 424 1.11 19.00 -23.60
CA PHE A 424 0.70 19.66 -22.36
C PHE A 424 1.86 20.30 -21.58
N PHE A 425 3.02 19.64 -21.55
CA PHE A 425 4.20 20.04 -20.79
C PHE A 425 5.02 21.14 -21.47
N ASN A 426 6.04 21.65 -20.77
CA ASN A 426 6.73 22.88 -21.21
C ASN A 426 7.76 22.68 -22.33
N ASP A 427 8.19 21.45 -22.62
CA ASP A 427 9.32 21.21 -23.53
C ASP A 427 9.21 19.90 -24.32
N ILE A 428 9.83 19.88 -25.51
CA ILE A 428 9.94 18.71 -26.40
C ILE A 428 10.62 17.49 -25.77
N SER A 429 11.39 17.70 -24.70
CA SER A 429 12.08 16.62 -23.98
C SER A 429 11.21 15.93 -22.93
N GLY A 430 9.97 16.39 -22.73
CA GLY A 430 8.99 15.76 -21.84
C GLY A 430 8.66 14.32 -22.24
N VAL A 431 8.27 13.49 -21.28
CA VAL A 431 8.07 12.04 -21.48
C VAL A 431 6.97 11.78 -22.51
N GLU A 432 5.86 12.50 -22.41
CA GLU A 432 4.70 12.37 -23.29
C GLU A 432 4.99 12.92 -24.70
N THR A 433 5.77 14.00 -24.80
CA THR A 433 6.20 14.55 -26.10
C THR A 433 7.16 13.59 -26.81
N LYS A 434 8.08 12.96 -26.07
CA LYS A 434 8.92 11.88 -26.59
C LYS A 434 8.10 10.71 -27.10
N GLN A 435 7.08 10.31 -26.36
CA GLN A 435 6.21 9.20 -26.73
C GLN A 435 5.49 9.45 -28.07
N VAL A 436 4.89 10.63 -28.27
CA VAL A 436 4.24 10.94 -29.56
C VAL A 436 5.22 11.01 -30.73
N ILE A 437 6.46 11.45 -30.49
CA ILE A 437 7.52 11.42 -31.51
C ILE A 437 7.94 9.97 -31.80
N SER A 438 7.98 9.08 -30.81
CA SER A 438 8.24 7.65 -31.03
C SER A 438 7.18 7.02 -31.92
N PHE A 439 5.89 7.35 -31.74
CA PHE A 439 4.82 6.91 -32.64
C PHE A 439 5.02 7.45 -34.07
N ALA A 440 5.41 8.70 -34.24
CA ALA A 440 5.71 9.28 -35.56
C ALA A 440 6.88 8.56 -36.26
N VAL A 441 7.96 8.27 -35.52
CA VAL A 441 9.11 7.51 -36.05
C VAL A 441 8.68 6.11 -36.48
N ARG A 442 7.89 5.42 -35.66
CA ARG A 442 7.38 4.08 -35.98
C ARG A 442 6.47 4.08 -37.20
N ALA A 443 5.58 5.07 -37.32
CA ALA A 443 4.71 5.22 -38.47
C ALA A 443 5.52 5.41 -39.77
N ALA A 444 6.55 6.27 -39.73
CA ALA A 444 7.46 6.49 -40.85
C ALA A 444 8.24 5.24 -41.26
N GLU A 445 8.73 4.44 -40.30
CA GLU A 445 9.42 3.18 -40.57
C GLU A 445 8.50 2.15 -41.25
N LEU A 446 7.27 2.00 -40.74
CA LEU A 446 6.29 1.03 -41.26
C LEU A 446 5.84 1.39 -42.68
N ALA A 447 5.51 2.67 -42.92
CA ALA A 447 5.14 3.14 -44.26
C ALA A 447 6.33 3.07 -45.24
N GLY A 448 7.55 3.34 -44.78
CA GLY A 448 8.76 3.28 -45.60
C GLY A 448 9.12 1.85 -46.02
N LYS A 449 8.79 0.85 -45.19
CA LYS A 449 8.95 -0.57 -45.55
C LYS A 449 8.00 -1.01 -46.67
N VAL A 450 6.79 -0.48 -46.70
CA VAL A 450 5.77 -0.83 -47.70
C VAL A 450 6.02 -0.12 -49.03
N THR A 451 6.38 1.16 -48.99
CA THR A 451 6.53 2.00 -50.19
C THR A 451 7.96 2.11 -50.72
N GLU A 452 8.93 1.59 -49.98
CA GLU A 452 10.38 1.76 -50.20
C GLU A 452 10.89 3.23 -50.18
N LYS A 453 10.04 4.18 -49.75
CA LYS A 453 10.38 5.61 -49.55
C LYS A 453 11.02 5.85 -48.17
N ASP A 454 11.80 6.92 -48.02
CA ASP A 454 12.49 7.26 -46.76
C ASP A 454 11.76 8.36 -45.97
N TYR A 455 10.59 8.02 -45.43
CA TYR A 455 9.80 8.97 -44.63
C TYR A 455 10.50 9.39 -43.33
N LEU A 456 11.41 8.56 -42.80
CA LEU A 456 12.14 8.88 -41.58
C LEU A 456 13.08 10.07 -41.79
N LYS A 457 13.79 10.12 -42.92
CA LYS A 457 14.65 11.26 -43.28
C LYS A 457 13.86 12.56 -43.38
N ASP A 458 12.67 12.50 -43.97
CA ASP A 458 11.82 13.67 -44.14
C ASP A 458 11.24 14.14 -42.80
N LEU A 459 10.74 13.21 -41.98
CA LEU A 459 10.29 13.49 -40.61
C LEU A 459 11.39 14.16 -39.78
N LEU A 460 12.62 13.63 -39.81
CA LEU A 460 13.73 14.22 -39.06
C LEU A 460 14.09 15.62 -39.55
N THR A 461 13.94 15.90 -40.84
CA THR A 461 14.13 17.24 -41.40
C THR A 461 13.10 18.22 -40.85
N ASP A 462 11.84 17.80 -40.78
CA ASP A 462 10.76 18.63 -40.23
C ASP A 462 10.87 18.79 -38.70
N LEU A 463 11.18 17.72 -37.96
CA LEU A 463 11.37 17.76 -36.51
C LEU A 463 12.52 18.68 -36.07
N ARG A 464 13.52 18.92 -36.92
CA ARG A 464 14.61 19.88 -36.61
C ARG A 464 14.12 21.33 -36.55
N LYS A 465 12.96 21.66 -37.11
CA LYS A 465 12.33 22.98 -37.00
C LYS A 465 11.75 23.23 -35.60
N ALA A 466 11.35 22.17 -34.88
CA ALA A 466 10.82 22.27 -33.53
C ALA A 466 11.93 22.43 -32.48
N ARG A 467 12.25 23.68 -32.13
CA ARG A 467 13.31 24.02 -31.18
C ARG A 467 12.81 24.03 -29.73
N GLY A 468 13.36 23.16 -28.91
CA GLY A 468 13.06 23.07 -27.49
C GLY A 468 13.67 24.17 -26.64
N ASN A 469 13.25 24.22 -25.39
CA ASN A 469 13.76 25.06 -24.32
C ASN A 469 14.98 24.44 -23.61
N ASP A 470 15.11 23.11 -23.59
CA ASP A 470 16.25 22.44 -22.96
C ASP A 470 17.51 22.49 -23.85
N LYS A 471 18.59 23.08 -23.34
CA LYS A 471 19.89 23.15 -24.02
C LYS A 471 20.48 21.77 -24.33
N LYS A 472 20.08 20.72 -23.60
CA LYS A 472 20.48 19.33 -23.87
C LYS A 472 19.93 18.80 -25.21
N TYR A 473 18.84 19.39 -25.71
CA TYR A 473 18.19 19.02 -26.96
C TYR A 473 17.86 20.27 -27.79
N ALA A 474 18.72 20.63 -28.72
CA ALA A 474 18.52 21.85 -29.51
C ALA A 474 17.24 21.83 -30.37
N ASN A 475 16.74 20.65 -30.75
CA ASN A 475 15.46 20.46 -31.44
C ASN A 475 14.95 19.02 -31.32
N ALA A 476 13.70 18.79 -31.74
CA ALA A 476 13.03 17.50 -31.65
C ALA A 476 13.70 16.42 -32.51
N GLY A 477 14.31 16.78 -33.65
CA GLY A 477 15.04 15.84 -34.51
C GLY A 477 16.27 15.24 -33.83
N ILE A 478 17.10 16.08 -33.18
CA ILE A 478 18.27 15.62 -32.41
C ILE A 478 17.83 14.76 -31.22
N MET A 479 16.72 15.13 -30.58
CA MET A 479 16.14 14.33 -29.51
C MET A 479 15.73 12.96 -30.02
N ALA A 480 15.00 12.89 -31.15
CA ALA A 480 14.58 11.64 -31.75
C ALA A 480 15.76 10.73 -32.12
N GLU A 481 16.80 11.27 -32.77
CA GLU A 481 18.02 10.52 -33.11
C GLU A 481 18.68 9.92 -31.86
N ARG A 482 18.84 10.74 -30.81
CA ARG A 482 19.62 10.37 -29.63
C ARG A 482 18.87 9.49 -28.65
N ASP A 483 17.59 9.74 -28.43
CA ASP A 483 16.83 9.12 -27.33
C ASP A 483 15.83 8.07 -27.79
N ILE A 484 15.43 8.08 -29.07
CA ILE A 484 14.43 7.16 -29.66
C ILE A 484 15.12 6.21 -30.65
N ILE A 485 15.67 6.74 -31.74
CA ILE A 485 16.24 5.95 -32.85
C ILE A 485 17.44 5.12 -32.40
N SER A 486 18.33 5.70 -31.59
CA SER A 486 19.51 4.99 -31.06
C SER A 486 19.17 3.77 -30.19
N LYS A 487 17.92 3.68 -29.70
CA LYS A 487 17.45 2.62 -28.80
C LYS A 487 16.57 1.60 -29.50
N ILE A 488 16.35 1.73 -30.80
CA ILE A 488 15.58 0.76 -31.57
C ILE A 488 16.34 -0.59 -31.56
N PRO A 489 15.71 -1.71 -31.13
CA PRO A 489 16.38 -3.00 -31.06
C PRO A 489 17.00 -3.45 -32.40
N ALA A 490 18.24 -3.94 -32.36
CA ALA A 490 18.92 -4.47 -33.53
C ALA A 490 18.18 -5.71 -34.06
N GLY A 491 17.51 -5.54 -35.21
CA GLY A 491 16.64 -6.56 -35.83
C GLY A 491 15.46 -5.98 -36.60
N SER A 492 15.16 -4.69 -36.45
CA SER A 492 14.06 -4.00 -37.15
C SER A 492 14.45 -3.33 -38.48
N ASN A 493 15.75 -3.16 -38.74
CA ASN A 493 16.28 -2.53 -39.95
C ASN A 493 16.80 -3.55 -40.97
N GLY A 494 15.95 -3.91 -41.93
CA GLY A 494 16.33 -4.60 -43.16
C GLY A 494 16.99 -3.68 -44.19
N ARG A 495 17.95 -2.83 -43.79
CA ARG A 495 18.78 -2.05 -44.74
C ARG A 495 20.25 -2.41 -44.56
N ASN A 496 20.76 -3.18 -45.52
CA ASN A 496 22.18 -3.19 -45.88
C ASN A 496 22.63 -1.75 -46.14
N GLY A 497 23.58 -1.26 -45.35
CA GLY A 497 24.09 0.10 -45.44
C GLY A 497 25.53 0.19 -44.94
N LYS A 498 26.47 -0.36 -45.72
CA LYS A 498 27.87 0.09 -45.72
C LYS A 498 27.90 1.60 -46.01
N GLN A 499 28.87 2.28 -45.40
CA GLN A 499 29.30 3.67 -45.61
C GLN A 499 28.57 4.76 -44.80
N ALA A 500 29.07 5.00 -43.59
CA ALA A 500 29.63 6.29 -43.23
C ALA A 500 30.31 6.15 -41.85
N ASN A 501 31.58 5.77 -41.84
CA ASN A 501 32.50 6.08 -40.74
C ASN A 501 33.93 5.92 -41.25
N GLY A 502 34.43 7.00 -41.86
CA GLY A 502 35.85 7.21 -42.03
C GLY A 502 36.44 7.75 -40.73
N ALA A 503 37.49 7.07 -40.27
CA ALA A 503 38.51 7.54 -39.33
C ALA A 503 38.09 7.72 -37.85
N LEU A 504 38.41 6.75 -36.99
CA LEU A 504 39.71 6.65 -36.32
C LEU A 504 39.80 5.35 -35.50
N LYS A 505 40.89 4.61 -35.74
CA LYS A 505 41.40 3.46 -34.98
C LYS A 505 41.66 3.89 -33.51
N THR A 506 41.66 3.03 -32.49
CA THR A 506 42.56 1.88 -32.32
C THR A 506 42.17 0.99 -31.12
N ASN A 507 42.33 -0.32 -31.33
CA ASN A 507 42.87 -1.35 -30.43
C ASN A 507 42.13 -1.74 -29.14
N GLY A 508 41.78 -3.04 -29.11
CA GLY A 508 42.26 -3.91 -28.03
C GLY A 508 41.19 -4.78 -27.40
N ASP A 509 40.94 -5.94 -28.01
CA ASP A 509 40.31 -7.10 -27.38
C ASP A 509 40.98 -7.44 -26.03
N VAL A 510 40.22 -8.06 -25.12
CA VAL A 510 40.46 -9.42 -24.59
C VAL A 510 39.62 -9.64 -23.31
N LEU A 511 38.62 -10.51 -23.46
CA LEU A 511 38.25 -11.66 -22.64
C LEU A 511 38.39 -11.60 -21.10
N LEU A 512 37.27 -11.87 -20.44
CA LEU A 512 37.18 -12.44 -19.09
C LEU A 512 37.91 -13.80 -19.03
N PRO A 513 38.50 -14.16 -17.87
CA PRO A 513 37.93 -15.33 -17.19
C PRO A 513 37.92 -15.25 -15.65
N ASP A 514 37.06 -16.10 -15.10
CA ASP A 514 36.81 -16.41 -13.69
C ASP A 514 38.06 -16.89 -12.92
N ALA A 515 38.08 -16.70 -11.59
CA ALA A 515 38.75 -17.60 -10.66
C ALA A 515 38.29 -17.40 -9.20
N GLU A 516 38.02 -18.54 -8.56
CA GLU A 516 37.74 -18.78 -7.15
C GLU A 516 38.97 -18.54 -6.23
N ASP A 517 38.66 -18.30 -4.96
CA ASP A 517 39.37 -18.64 -3.72
C ASP A 517 40.92 -18.62 -3.63
N ALA A 518 41.42 -17.75 -2.76
CA ALA A 518 42.59 -18.03 -1.93
C ALA A 518 42.53 -17.26 -0.59
N GLN A 519 42.50 -18.01 0.52
CA GLN A 519 42.76 -17.53 1.89
C GLN A 519 44.21 -17.06 2.04
N PHE A 520 44.47 -15.99 2.80
CA PHE A 520 45.51 -15.90 3.85
C PHE A 520 45.34 -14.59 4.66
N GLY A 521 45.34 -14.70 5.98
CA GLY A 521 45.29 -13.56 6.91
C GLY A 521 46.67 -12.98 7.25
N GLY A 522 46.66 -11.81 7.92
CA GLY A 522 47.82 -11.23 8.58
C GLY A 522 47.98 -9.71 8.41
N GLU A 523 47.38 -8.95 9.33
CA GLU A 523 47.74 -7.62 9.83
C GLU A 523 48.51 -6.64 8.92
N ASN A 524 47.84 -5.55 8.53
CA ASN A 524 48.26 -4.16 8.80
C ASN A 524 47.17 -3.17 8.36
N MET A 525 46.93 -2.14 9.18
CA MET A 525 45.98 -1.05 8.93
C MET A 525 46.31 -0.25 7.66
N THR A 526 45.84 -0.68 6.49
CA THR A 526 45.96 0.13 5.25
C THR A 526 44.75 0.11 4.30
N ASP A 527 43.66 -0.59 4.60
CA ASP A 527 42.49 -0.63 3.70
C ASP A 527 41.50 0.52 3.93
N MET A 528 41.90 1.74 3.54
CA MET A 528 40.93 2.57 2.84
C MET A 528 40.84 2.03 1.42
N ASN A 529 39.81 1.23 1.18
CA ASN A 529 39.51 0.61 -0.12
C ASN A 529 39.19 1.69 -1.17
N TYR A 530 40.22 2.27 -1.78
CA TYR A 530 40.12 3.17 -2.94
C TYR A 530 39.86 2.41 -4.26
N GLY A 531 39.21 1.24 -4.19
CA GLY A 531 38.79 0.44 -5.35
C GLY A 531 37.27 0.23 -5.45
N GLY A 532 36.49 0.59 -4.44
CA GLY A 532 35.02 0.53 -4.45
C GLY A 532 34.39 1.88 -4.80
N ASN A 533 33.19 1.85 -5.40
CA ASN A 533 32.36 3.04 -5.58
C ASN A 533 32.32 3.87 -4.27
N LEU A 534 32.83 5.11 -4.29
CA LEU A 534 32.86 6.01 -3.13
C LEU A 534 31.50 6.08 -2.40
N ALA A 535 30.39 5.99 -3.14
CA ALA A 535 29.06 5.95 -2.58
C ALA A 535 28.83 4.72 -1.69
N GLN A 536 29.33 3.55 -2.06
CA GLN A 536 29.21 2.31 -1.29
C GLN A 536 30.06 2.36 -0.01
N SER A 537 31.26 2.94 -0.07
CA SER A 537 32.11 3.11 1.12
C SER A 537 31.53 4.13 2.09
N ILE A 538 31.02 5.27 1.59
CA ILE A 538 30.31 6.25 2.42
C ILE A 538 29.06 5.62 3.03
N LEU A 539 28.25 4.91 2.24
CA LEU A 539 27.07 4.23 2.74
C LEU A 539 27.43 3.20 3.82
N SER A 540 28.42 2.33 3.57
CA SER A 540 28.91 1.37 4.56
C SER A 540 29.40 2.05 5.84
N THR A 541 30.06 3.21 5.76
CA THR A 541 30.46 3.97 6.95
C THR A 541 29.24 4.55 7.67
N LEU A 542 28.32 5.20 6.95
CA LEU A 542 27.07 5.74 7.52
C LEU A 542 26.23 4.65 8.19
N GLU A 543 26.25 3.44 7.63
CA GLU A 543 25.48 2.31 8.14
C GLU A 543 26.16 1.59 9.30
N ARG A 544 27.48 1.52 9.35
CA ARG A 544 28.18 0.71 10.38
C ARG A 544 28.74 1.55 11.53
N ASP A 545 29.02 2.83 11.32
CA ASP A 545 29.65 3.67 12.33
C ASP A 545 28.61 4.11 13.40
N PRO A 546 28.86 3.83 14.69
CA PRO A 546 28.03 4.26 15.82
C PRO A 546 27.65 5.75 15.80
N ALA A 547 28.49 6.62 15.24
CA ALA A 547 28.28 8.05 15.16
C ALA A 547 27.07 8.45 14.30
N PHE A 548 26.56 7.59 13.42
CA PHE A 548 25.41 7.89 12.58
C PHE A 548 24.08 7.32 13.12
N ARG A 549 24.09 6.65 14.28
CA ARG A 549 22.86 6.22 14.95
C ARG A 549 22.25 7.35 15.74
N ASN A 550 20.99 7.66 15.46
CA ASN A 550 20.28 8.80 16.07
C ASN A 550 19.16 8.36 17.04
N VAL A 551 18.82 7.06 17.08
CA VAL A 551 17.85 6.49 18.03
C VAL A 551 18.48 5.32 18.78
N ALA A 552 18.29 5.28 20.10
CA ALA A 552 18.61 4.14 20.94
C ALA A 552 17.32 3.57 21.57
N TYR A 553 17.05 2.30 21.33
CA TYR A 553 15.84 1.61 21.78
C TYR A 553 16.16 0.71 22.97
N PHE A 554 15.62 1.03 24.13
CA PHE A 554 15.86 0.32 25.38
C PHE A 554 14.66 -0.54 25.74
N SER A 555 14.90 -1.82 26.02
CA SER A 555 13.89 -2.78 26.43
C SER A 555 14.48 -3.78 27.42
N MET A 556 13.69 -4.20 28.41
CA MET A 556 14.10 -5.27 29.33
C MET A 556 14.16 -6.64 28.63
N GLU A 557 13.40 -6.81 27.54
CA GLU A 557 13.42 -8.02 26.73
C GLU A 557 13.45 -7.70 25.23
N ILE A 558 14.17 -8.50 24.45
CA ILE A 558 14.21 -8.45 22.99
C ILE A 558 14.19 -9.88 22.44
N GLY A 559 13.15 -10.21 21.68
CA GLY A 559 12.96 -11.53 21.05
C GLY A 559 13.42 -11.53 19.59
N LEU A 560 14.64 -12.01 19.35
CA LEU A 560 15.22 -12.08 17.99
C LEU A 560 14.96 -13.43 17.32
N THR A 561 15.45 -14.49 17.95
CA THR A 561 15.36 -15.88 17.52
C THR A 561 15.16 -16.77 18.77
N PRO A 562 14.67 -18.01 18.64
CA PRO A 562 14.46 -18.87 19.81
C PRO A 562 15.76 -19.25 20.54
N GLU A 563 16.90 -19.23 19.86
CA GLU A 563 18.22 -19.57 20.40
C GLU A 563 18.84 -18.46 21.27
N ILE A 564 18.29 -17.23 21.21
CA ILE A 564 18.66 -16.12 22.10
C ILE A 564 17.51 -15.91 23.09
N PRO A 565 17.52 -16.57 24.26
CA PRO A 565 16.37 -16.63 25.19
C PRO A 565 16.23 -15.39 26.08
N THR A 566 16.52 -14.20 25.56
CA THR A 566 16.46 -12.91 26.29
C THR A 566 15.08 -12.24 26.21
N TYR A 567 14.01 -13.05 26.22
CA TYR A 567 12.63 -12.59 26.14
C TYR A 567 11.66 -13.56 26.82
N SER A 568 10.50 -13.06 27.25
CA SER A 568 9.45 -13.85 27.91
C SER A 568 8.09 -13.79 27.19
N GLY A 569 7.76 -12.66 26.56
CA GLY A 569 6.39 -12.41 26.12
C GLY A 569 6.24 -11.39 24.99
N GLY A 570 5.04 -10.82 24.90
CA GLY A 570 4.64 -9.95 23.79
C GLY A 570 5.46 -8.66 23.66
N LEU A 571 5.96 -8.12 24.77
CA LEU A 571 6.77 -6.90 24.79
C LEU A 571 8.11 -7.12 24.07
N GLY A 572 8.80 -8.22 24.38
CA GLY A 572 10.09 -8.58 23.77
C GLY A 572 9.97 -9.01 22.32
N ILE A 573 8.90 -9.74 21.97
CA ILE A 573 8.60 -10.06 20.56
C ILE A 573 8.37 -8.77 19.75
N LEU A 574 7.59 -7.83 20.27
CA LEU A 574 7.35 -6.56 19.61
C LEU A 574 8.65 -5.75 19.45
N ALA A 575 9.48 -5.68 20.50
CA ALA A 575 10.78 -5.01 20.41
C ALA A 575 11.65 -5.60 19.29
N GLY A 576 11.73 -6.93 19.21
CA GLY A 576 12.43 -7.63 18.13
C GLY A 576 11.85 -7.33 16.74
N ASP A 577 10.52 -7.32 16.60
CA ASP A 577 9.85 -7.03 15.33
C ASP A 577 10.03 -5.57 14.87
N ILE A 578 10.02 -4.62 15.81
CA ILE A 578 10.32 -3.20 15.56
C ILE A 578 11.76 -3.06 15.08
N LEU A 579 12.73 -3.67 15.77
CA LEU A 579 14.15 -3.59 15.41
C LEU A 579 14.44 -4.24 14.04
N LYS A 580 13.81 -5.38 13.72
CA LYS A 580 13.89 -5.99 12.38
C LYS A 580 13.30 -5.08 11.30
N SER A 581 12.17 -4.43 11.58
CA SER A 581 11.54 -3.51 10.63
C SER A 581 12.31 -2.21 10.46
N ALA A 582 12.94 -1.72 11.52
CA ALA A 582 13.87 -0.61 11.45
C ALA A 582 15.07 -0.95 10.56
N ALA A 583 15.57 -2.19 10.64
CA ALA A 583 16.65 -2.66 9.78
C ALA A 583 16.18 -2.71 8.32
N ASP A 584 15.01 -3.31 8.05
CA ASP A 584 14.42 -3.33 6.71
C ASP A 584 14.27 -1.93 6.09
N LEU A 585 13.80 -0.98 6.89
CA LEU A 585 13.51 0.39 6.47
C LEU A 585 14.72 1.33 6.53
N GLY A 586 15.92 0.85 6.90
CA GLY A 586 17.12 1.67 6.96
C GLY A 586 17.11 2.75 8.05
N VAL A 587 16.38 2.54 9.14
CA VAL A 587 16.32 3.52 10.25
C VAL A 587 17.57 3.37 11.12
N PRO A 588 18.36 4.43 11.33
CA PRO A 588 19.64 4.34 12.01
C PRO A 588 19.49 4.22 13.53
N MET A 589 19.19 3.01 14.00
CA MET A 589 18.94 2.68 15.40
C MET A 589 19.99 1.73 16.01
N VAL A 590 20.02 1.67 17.34
CA VAL A 590 20.69 0.63 18.14
C VAL A 590 19.72 0.11 19.20
N GLY A 591 19.69 -1.21 19.43
CA GLY A 591 18.87 -1.85 20.48
C GLY A 591 19.71 -2.19 21.71
N ILE A 592 19.14 -2.05 22.91
CA ILE A 592 19.82 -2.31 24.19
C ILE A 592 18.91 -3.13 25.11
N THR A 593 19.46 -4.21 25.66
CA THR A 593 18.81 -5.12 26.62
C THR A 593 19.85 -5.72 27.57
N LEU A 594 19.42 -6.48 28.58
CA LEU A 594 20.31 -7.33 29.37
C LEU A 594 20.53 -8.68 28.66
N LEU A 595 21.70 -9.28 28.88
CA LEU A 595 21.96 -10.69 28.60
C LEU A 595 21.36 -11.52 29.75
N TYR A 596 20.63 -12.58 29.47
CA TYR A 596 20.07 -13.48 30.48
C TYR A 596 20.65 -14.88 30.32
N LYS A 597 21.60 -15.26 31.18
CA LYS A 597 22.33 -16.54 31.10
C LYS A 597 21.40 -17.76 31.24
N LYS A 598 20.31 -17.62 32.00
CA LYS A 598 19.30 -18.67 32.23
C LYS A 598 17.98 -18.40 31.50
N GLY A 599 17.91 -17.32 30.72
CA GLY A 599 16.71 -16.88 30.01
C GLY A 599 15.55 -16.51 30.95
N TYR A 600 14.32 -16.71 30.47
CA TYR A 600 13.12 -16.65 31.34
C TYR A 600 12.95 -17.95 32.13
N PHE A 601 12.64 -19.05 31.42
CA PHE A 601 12.77 -20.45 31.88
C PHE A 601 12.32 -21.42 30.76
N ALA A 602 12.82 -22.65 30.81
CA ALA A 602 12.30 -23.80 30.07
C ALA A 602 11.13 -24.44 30.85
N GLN A 603 9.98 -24.56 30.19
CA GLN A 603 8.77 -25.13 30.77
C GLN A 603 8.75 -26.65 30.57
N LYS A 604 8.30 -27.39 31.58
CA LYS A 604 7.89 -28.80 31.42
C LYS A 604 6.58 -29.04 32.15
N ILE A 605 5.67 -29.82 31.55
CA ILE A 605 4.44 -30.26 32.22
C ILE A 605 4.66 -31.65 32.83
N ASN A 606 4.28 -31.83 34.09
CA ASN A 606 4.41 -33.12 34.77
C ASN A 606 3.17 -34.03 34.51
N GLU A 607 3.17 -35.26 35.06
CA GLU A 607 2.11 -36.25 34.82
C GLU A 607 0.72 -35.79 35.33
N GLU A 608 0.70 -34.93 36.35
CA GLU A 608 -0.49 -34.29 36.90
C GLU A 608 -0.93 -33.03 36.12
N GLY A 609 -0.25 -32.66 35.03
CA GLY A 609 -0.60 -31.49 34.22
C GLY A 609 -0.08 -30.16 34.76
N ARG A 610 0.81 -30.19 35.74
CA ARG A 610 1.33 -29.00 36.41
C ARG A 610 2.64 -28.54 35.79
N GLN A 611 2.78 -27.22 35.64
CA GLN A 611 4.00 -26.60 35.14
C GLN A 611 5.15 -26.73 36.14
N THR A 612 6.33 -27.04 35.62
CA THR A 612 7.63 -26.97 36.30
C THR A 612 8.60 -26.14 35.46
N GLU A 613 9.47 -25.39 36.14
CA GLU A 613 10.43 -24.47 35.53
C GLU A 613 11.86 -24.99 35.67
N ARG A 614 12.66 -24.80 34.61
CA ARG A 614 14.10 -25.09 34.60
C ARG A 614 14.85 -23.92 33.93
N PRO A 615 16.12 -23.67 34.27
CA PRO A 615 16.96 -22.74 33.51
C PRO A 615 16.99 -23.11 32.01
N VAL A 616 17.07 -22.10 31.15
CA VAL A 616 17.35 -22.33 29.73
C VAL A 616 18.86 -22.50 29.57
N GLU A 617 19.28 -23.64 29.05
CA GLU A 617 20.68 -23.92 28.73
C GLU A 617 21.03 -23.35 27.35
N TRP A 618 21.97 -22.40 27.29
CA TRP A 618 22.50 -21.85 26.04
C TRP A 618 23.87 -21.23 26.27
N ASP A 619 24.68 -21.15 25.22
CA ASP A 619 25.98 -20.47 25.24
C ASP A 619 25.95 -19.18 24.41
N PRO A 620 26.04 -17.99 25.04
CA PRO A 620 26.13 -16.71 24.34
C PRO A 620 27.26 -16.63 23.30
N THR A 621 28.35 -17.38 23.47
CA THR A 621 29.51 -17.31 22.55
C THR A 621 29.22 -17.87 21.16
N GLU A 622 28.19 -18.70 21.02
CA GLU A 622 27.82 -19.29 19.73
C GLU A 622 27.07 -18.30 18.82
N LEU A 623 26.42 -17.28 19.38
CA LEU A 623 25.48 -16.40 18.66
C LEU A 623 25.80 -14.91 18.79
N LEU A 624 26.54 -14.53 19.83
CA LEU A 624 26.87 -13.16 20.18
C LEU A 624 28.39 -12.94 20.16
N THR A 625 28.81 -11.73 19.82
CA THR A 625 30.21 -11.32 19.91
C THR A 625 30.45 -10.56 21.22
N GLN A 626 31.34 -11.05 22.07
CA GLN A 626 31.76 -10.31 23.26
C GLN A 626 32.63 -9.12 22.85
N LEU A 627 32.29 -7.92 23.32
CA LEU A 627 33.12 -6.73 23.11
C LEU A 627 34.05 -6.52 24.33
N PRO A 628 35.22 -5.89 24.13
CA PRO A 628 36.16 -5.62 25.24
C PRO A 628 35.70 -4.49 26.16
N ASN A 629 34.71 -3.71 25.74
CA ASN A 629 34.21 -2.53 26.44
C ASN A 629 33.62 -2.90 27.81
N ARG A 630 33.95 -2.11 28.83
CA ARG A 630 33.52 -2.28 30.21
C ARG A 630 33.22 -0.91 30.82
N VAL A 631 32.13 -0.82 31.57
CA VAL A 631 31.80 0.37 32.36
C VAL A 631 31.52 -0.04 33.80
N SER A 632 31.64 0.89 34.74
CA SER A 632 31.30 0.68 36.15
C SER A 632 30.01 1.42 36.49
N ILE A 633 29.18 0.83 37.35
CA ILE A 633 28.06 1.46 38.03
C ILE A 633 28.19 1.24 39.55
N VAL A 634 27.81 2.23 40.36
CA VAL A 634 27.85 2.08 41.83
C VAL A 634 26.47 1.64 42.30
N MET A 635 26.39 0.46 42.91
CA MET A 635 25.17 -0.11 43.48
C MET A 635 25.49 -0.88 44.75
N ASN A 636 24.59 -0.91 45.74
CA ASN A 636 24.80 -1.57 47.03
C ASN A 636 26.12 -1.15 47.73
N GLY A 637 26.54 0.09 47.56
CA GLY A 637 27.79 0.63 48.13
C GLY A 637 29.08 0.11 47.50
N ARG A 638 29.01 -0.63 46.37
CA ARG A 638 30.16 -1.19 45.65
C ARG A 638 30.11 -0.83 44.16
N SER A 639 31.28 -0.89 43.51
CA SER A 639 31.38 -0.71 42.06
C SER A 639 31.14 -2.05 41.36
N VAL A 640 30.12 -2.12 40.50
CA VAL A 640 29.78 -3.27 39.67
C VAL A 640 30.22 -2.99 38.23
N SER A 641 31.05 -3.88 37.67
CA SER A 641 31.46 -3.82 36.26
C SER A 641 30.35 -4.38 35.36
N VAL A 642 30.10 -3.73 34.23
CA VAL A 642 29.14 -4.14 33.22
C VAL A 642 29.87 -4.28 31.89
N GLY A 643 29.82 -5.47 31.31
CA GLY A 643 30.31 -5.77 29.97
C GLY A 643 29.18 -5.78 28.95
N VAL A 644 29.54 -6.00 27.68
CA VAL A 644 28.58 -5.98 26.59
C VAL A 644 28.90 -7.03 25.54
N TRP A 645 27.84 -7.68 25.08
CA TRP A 645 27.82 -8.55 23.91
C TRP A 645 27.04 -7.87 22.78
N SER A 646 27.34 -8.22 21.54
CA SER A 646 26.71 -7.63 20.36
C SER A 646 26.19 -8.70 19.41
N HIS A 647 25.00 -8.46 18.87
CA HIS A 647 24.45 -9.17 17.72
C HIS A 647 23.92 -8.16 16.71
N THR A 648 24.09 -8.40 15.42
CA THR A 648 23.64 -7.45 14.38
C THR A 648 22.51 -8.05 13.57
N ILE A 649 21.37 -7.37 13.55
CA ILE A 649 20.27 -7.67 12.64
C ILE A 649 20.61 -7.06 11.28
N ILE A 650 20.47 -7.83 10.20
CA ILE A 650 20.59 -7.33 8.83
C ILE A 650 19.20 -7.29 8.21
N GLY A 651 18.75 -6.09 7.84
CA GLY A 651 17.46 -5.90 7.17
C GLY A 651 17.48 -6.35 5.71
N ASN A 652 16.30 -6.43 5.10
CA ASN A 652 16.12 -6.76 3.68
C ASN A 652 16.86 -5.80 2.72
N SER A 653 17.10 -4.56 3.14
CA SER A 653 17.90 -3.56 2.41
C SER A 653 19.41 -3.75 2.54
N GLY A 654 19.87 -4.67 3.41
CA GLY A 654 21.25 -4.83 3.83
C GLY A 654 21.65 -3.94 5.02
N HIS A 655 20.76 -3.04 5.48
CA HIS A 655 21.06 -2.14 6.57
C HIS A 655 21.25 -2.89 7.90
N PRO A 656 22.38 -2.71 8.60
CA PRO A 656 22.63 -3.36 9.89
C PRO A 656 21.98 -2.58 11.03
N ILE A 657 21.49 -3.27 12.05
CA ILE A 657 21.13 -2.70 13.35
C ILE A 657 21.80 -3.52 14.46
N PRO A 658 22.72 -2.92 15.23
CA PRO A 658 23.36 -3.58 16.36
C PRO A 658 22.41 -3.67 17.56
N ILE A 659 22.42 -4.82 18.23
CA ILE A 659 21.74 -5.10 19.48
C ILE A 659 22.79 -5.39 20.54
N LEU A 660 22.80 -4.60 21.61
CA LEU A 660 23.74 -4.68 22.71
C LEU A 660 23.09 -5.39 23.91
N PHE A 661 23.76 -6.41 24.43
CA PHE A 661 23.35 -7.20 25.58
C PHE A 661 24.31 -6.95 26.74
N LEU A 662 23.82 -6.32 27.80
CA LEU A 662 24.62 -5.97 28.97
C LEU A 662 24.79 -7.19 29.89
N ASP A 663 26.00 -7.41 30.37
CA ASP A 663 26.36 -8.59 31.17
C ASP A 663 27.13 -8.21 32.43
N THR A 664 26.72 -8.74 33.58
CA THR A 664 27.43 -8.59 34.87
C THR A 664 28.19 -9.85 35.27
N ASP A 665 28.08 -10.96 34.52
CA ASP A 665 28.84 -12.18 34.79
C ASP A 665 30.31 -12.02 34.39
N LEU A 666 31.02 -11.23 35.18
CA LEU A 666 32.42 -10.88 35.00
C LEU A 666 33.24 -11.32 36.24
N PRO A 667 34.48 -11.82 36.06
CA PRO A 667 35.30 -12.31 37.16
C PRO A 667 35.57 -11.28 38.27
N GLU A 668 35.58 -9.98 37.92
CA GLU A 668 35.81 -8.89 38.86
C GLU A 668 34.61 -8.56 39.76
N ASN A 669 33.40 -9.03 39.42
CA ASN A 669 32.19 -8.81 40.20
C ASN A 669 32.02 -9.89 41.28
N THR A 670 31.31 -9.56 42.37
CA THR A 670 30.98 -10.56 43.39
C THR A 670 29.98 -11.58 42.83
N THR A 671 29.88 -12.75 43.46
CA THR A 671 28.93 -13.80 43.05
C THR A 671 27.49 -13.28 42.97
N GLU A 672 27.08 -12.40 43.90
CA GLU A 672 25.74 -11.82 43.90
C GLU A 672 25.54 -10.83 42.74
N ASP A 673 26.55 -10.04 42.40
CA ASP A 673 26.46 -9.08 41.29
C ASP A 673 26.50 -9.78 39.94
N ARG A 674 27.27 -10.88 39.81
CA ARG A 674 27.31 -11.72 38.61
C ARG A 674 25.93 -12.30 38.28
N ALA A 675 25.17 -12.70 39.30
CA ALA A 675 23.85 -13.29 39.16
C ALA A 675 22.77 -12.29 38.69
N LEU A 676 23.04 -10.98 38.62
CA LEU A 676 22.06 -9.96 38.18
C LEU A 676 21.64 -10.13 36.71
N THR A 677 22.41 -10.87 35.91
CA THR A 677 22.12 -11.22 34.51
C THR A 677 21.79 -12.71 34.32
N ASP A 678 21.34 -13.39 35.39
CA ASP A 678 20.88 -14.78 35.31
C ASP A 678 19.49 -14.88 34.67
N GLU A 679 18.46 -14.30 35.30
CA GLU A 679 17.06 -14.58 34.99
C GLU A 679 16.28 -13.30 34.62
N LEU A 680 15.47 -13.41 33.56
CA LEU A 680 14.53 -12.36 33.17
C LEU A 680 13.29 -12.39 34.08
N TYR A 681 12.93 -11.26 34.69
CA TYR A 681 11.82 -11.15 35.65
C TYR A 681 11.93 -12.11 36.86
N GLY A 682 13.15 -12.52 37.21
CA GLY A 682 13.43 -13.31 38.42
C GLY A 682 13.68 -12.45 39.66
N GLY A 683 14.04 -13.11 40.76
CA GLY A 683 14.48 -12.49 42.00
C GLY A 683 13.41 -11.70 42.76
N ASP A 684 13.86 -10.82 43.65
CA ASP A 684 13.03 -9.92 44.47
C ASP A 684 13.08 -8.47 43.93
N ASN A 685 12.42 -7.54 44.64
CA ASN A 685 12.43 -6.13 44.24
C ASN A 685 13.84 -5.50 44.22
N ARG A 686 14.77 -5.97 45.05
CA ARG A 686 16.16 -5.49 45.00
C ARG A 686 16.84 -5.95 43.71
N TYR A 687 16.68 -7.23 43.37
CA TYR A 687 17.20 -7.81 42.14
C TYR A 687 16.69 -7.05 40.90
N ARG A 688 15.37 -6.81 40.84
CA ARG A 688 14.73 -6.02 39.78
C ARG A 688 15.27 -4.58 39.69
N LEU A 689 15.39 -3.89 40.82
CA LEU A 689 15.96 -2.54 40.86
C LEU A 689 17.39 -2.50 40.31
N CYS A 690 18.23 -3.46 40.69
CA CYS A 690 19.60 -3.57 40.17
C CYS A 690 19.61 -3.82 38.64
N GLN A 691 18.74 -4.68 38.11
CA GLN A 691 18.61 -4.92 36.66
C GLN A 691 18.23 -3.64 35.90
N GLU A 692 17.27 -2.87 36.40
CA GLU A 692 16.85 -1.61 35.78
C GLU A 692 17.94 -0.53 35.83
N LEU A 693 18.76 -0.51 36.88
CA LEU A 693 19.94 0.36 36.96
C LEU A 693 21.01 -0.04 35.94
N ILE A 694 21.27 -1.35 35.77
CA ILE A 694 22.19 -1.85 34.74
C ILE A 694 21.67 -1.46 33.36
N LEU A 695 20.39 -1.70 33.07
CA LEU A 695 19.79 -1.37 31.77
C LEU A 695 19.84 0.13 31.47
N GLY A 696 19.39 0.97 32.42
CA GLY A 696 19.30 2.42 32.23
C GLY A 696 20.66 3.12 32.28
N ILE A 697 21.39 2.98 33.39
CA ILE A 697 22.67 3.67 33.62
C ILE A 697 23.81 2.97 32.89
N GLY A 698 23.94 1.66 33.08
CA GLY A 698 24.98 0.85 32.44
C GLY A 698 24.87 0.90 30.92
N GLY A 699 23.64 0.77 30.39
CA GLY A 699 23.38 0.85 28.95
C GLY A 699 23.78 2.18 28.32
N LEU A 700 23.46 3.32 28.95
CA LEU A 700 23.90 4.63 28.44
C LEU A 700 25.43 4.77 28.48
N ARG A 701 26.08 4.35 29.57
CA ARG A 701 27.55 4.41 29.67
C ARG A 701 28.23 3.56 28.61
N ILE A 702 27.73 2.35 28.36
CA ILE A 702 28.22 1.47 27.27
C ILE A 702 28.03 2.12 25.91
N LEU A 703 26.88 2.75 25.63
CA LEU A 703 26.67 3.49 24.39
C LEU A 703 27.71 4.60 24.21
N ARG A 704 28.02 5.37 25.26
CA ARG A 704 29.05 6.43 25.18
C ARG A 704 30.44 5.87 24.94
N ASP A 705 30.79 4.79 25.63
CA ASP A 705 32.09 4.11 25.51
C ASP A 705 32.30 3.52 24.10
N LEU A 706 31.25 2.95 23.51
CA LEU A 706 31.23 2.45 22.14
C LEU A 706 31.13 3.55 21.06
N GLY A 707 31.09 4.83 21.44
CA GLY A 707 31.12 5.95 20.49
C GLY A 707 29.76 6.43 19.99
N TYR A 708 28.63 5.94 20.54
CA TYR A 708 27.27 6.41 20.21
C TYR A 708 26.98 7.79 20.83
N ARG A 709 27.66 8.82 20.33
CA ARG A 709 27.59 10.19 20.86
C ARG A 709 26.47 11.05 20.23
N ASN A 710 25.95 10.65 19.08
CA ASN A 710 24.97 11.42 18.30
C ASN A 710 23.52 10.93 18.44
N VAL A 711 23.24 10.06 19.42
CA VAL A 711 21.87 9.62 19.74
C VAL A 711 21.04 10.84 20.16
N LYS A 712 19.99 11.13 19.40
CA LYS A 712 19.05 12.24 19.66
C LYS A 712 17.81 11.77 20.39
N THR A 713 17.42 10.51 20.21
CA THR A 713 16.24 9.92 20.83
C THR A 713 16.58 8.65 21.60
N PHE A 714 16.15 8.59 22.85
CA PHE A 714 16.13 7.39 23.69
C PHE A 714 14.68 6.92 23.81
N HIS A 715 14.37 5.77 23.22
CA HIS A 715 13.03 5.17 23.29
C HIS A 715 13.00 4.14 24.43
N LEU A 716 12.14 4.36 25.40
CA LEU A 716 11.89 3.46 26.53
C LEU A 716 10.67 2.58 26.23
N ASN A 717 10.92 1.28 26.04
CA ASN A 717 9.88 0.28 25.85
C ASN A 717 9.41 -0.24 27.21
N GLU A 718 8.33 0.35 27.73
CA GLU A 718 7.90 0.26 29.13
C GLU A 718 8.88 0.94 30.12
N GLY A 719 8.46 1.10 31.39
CA GLY A 719 9.18 1.88 32.41
C GLY A 719 10.57 1.35 32.83
N HIS A 720 10.91 0.11 32.49
CA HIS A 720 12.10 -0.61 32.96
C HIS A 720 13.45 0.10 32.75
N ALA A 721 13.55 0.94 31.72
CA ALA A 721 14.77 1.68 31.39
C ALA A 721 14.75 3.12 31.95
N GLY A 722 13.78 3.48 32.79
CA GLY A 722 13.54 4.86 33.24
C GLY A 722 14.76 5.53 33.89
N PHE A 723 15.66 4.77 34.53
CA PHE A 723 16.89 5.30 35.12
C PHE A 723 17.84 5.98 34.13
N ILE A 724 17.72 5.71 32.82
CA ILE A 724 18.49 6.42 31.79
C ILE A 724 18.25 7.93 31.84
N THR A 725 17.03 8.35 32.19
CA THR A 725 16.65 9.77 32.26
C THR A 725 17.47 10.50 33.30
N LEU A 726 17.79 9.82 34.40
CA LEU A 726 18.57 10.37 35.49
C LEU A 726 20.07 10.38 35.20
N GLU A 727 20.55 9.39 34.43
CA GLU A 727 21.93 9.40 33.93
C GLU A 727 22.15 10.49 32.89
N LEU A 728 21.17 10.74 32.00
CA LEU A 728 21.18 11.88 31.07
C LEU A 728 21.20 13.22 31.81
N LEU A 729 20.45 13.34 32.92
CA LEU A 729 20.54 14.52 33.80
C LEU A 729 21.95 14.69 34.38
N ARG A 730 22.58 13.60 34.82
CA ARG A 730 23.93 13.62 35.37
C ARG A 730 24.96 14.07 34.32
N GLU A 731 24.88 13.57 33.08
CA GLU A 731 25.80 13.92 31.97
C GLU A 731 25.88 15.44 31.72
N GLN A 732 24.80 16.18 31.97
CA GLN A 732 24.74 17.63 31.77
C GLN A 732 24.93 18.46 33.06
N GLY A 733 25.28 17.83 34.19
CA GLY A 733 25.47 18.52 35.46
C GLY A 733 24.19 18.85 36.23
N TYR A 734 23.07 18.17 35.92
CA TYR A 734 21.73 18.29 36.54
C TYR A 734 20.82 19.52 36.27
N PRO A 735 21.12 20.54 35.44
CA PRO A 735 20.33 21.78 35.46
C PRO A 735 19.02 21.71 34.67
N ASP A 736 18.87 20.85 33.66
CA ASP A 736 17.81 21.01 32.64
C ASP A 736 16.97 19.75 32.40
N LEU A 737 15.85 19.64 33.14
CA LEU A 737 14.84 18.59 32.94
C LEU A 737 14.27 18.60 31.51
N GLN A 738 14.06 19.79 30.93
CA GLN A 738 13.42 19.92 29.62
C GLN A 738 14.31 19.37 28.51
N LYS A 739 15.63 19.55 28.62
CA LYS A 739 16.59 18.97 27.67
C LYS A 739 16.59 17.44 27.69
N VAL A 740 16.38 16.81 28.84
CA VAL A 740 16.19 15.35 28.91
C VAL A 740 14.84 14.96 28.31
N ARG A 741 13.75 15.69 28.65
CA ARG A 741 12.43 15.48 28.03
C ARG A 741 12.48 15.47 26.52
N ASN A 742 13.17 16.44 25.93
CA ASN A 742 13.32 16.56 24.49
C ASN A 742 14.07 15.38 23.84
N GLN A 743 14.76 14.53 24.60
CA GLN A 743 15.49 13.38 24.09
C GLN A 743 14.75 12.05 24.30
N VAL A 744 13.73 11.97 25.15
CA VAL A 744 13.14 10.69 25.56
C VAL A 744 11.74 10.49 24.98
N VAL A 745 11.50 9.27 24.48
CA VAL A 745 10.21 8.75 24.02
C VAL A 745 9.83 7.58 24.93
N PHE A 746 8.57 7.50 25.36
CA PHE A 746 8.10 6.43 26.24
C PHE A 746 6.85 5.74 25.68
N THR A 747 6.91 4.43 25.55
CA THR A 747 5.76 3.59 25.20
C THR A 747 5.31 2.79 26.40
N THR A 748 4.03 2.88 26.75
CA THR A 748 3.41 2.06 27.81
C THR A 748 2.57 0.93 27.21
N HIS A 749 2.67 -0.26 27.81
CA HIS A 749 1.99 -1.49 27.35
C HIS A 749 1.00 -2.07 28.35
N THR A 750 1.00 -1.54 29.58
CA THR A 750 0.27 -2.11 30.70
C THR A 750 -1.08 -1.41 30.90
N PRO A 751 -2.21 -2.16 30.86
CA PRO A 751 -3.54 -1.58 31.02
C PRO A 751 -4.04 -1.54 32.48
N VAL A 752 -3.21 -1.89 33.47
CA VAL A 752 -3.57 -1.93 34.91
C VAL A 752 -2.44 -1.39 35.80
N GLU A 753 -2.77 -0.58 36.80
CA GLU A 753 -1.78 0.05 37.70
C GLU A 753 -0.83 -0.96 38.37
N ALA A 754 -1.37 -2.11 38.79
CA ALA A 754 -0.62 -3.18 39.45
C ALA A 754 0.47 -3.84 38.59
N GLY A 755 0.51 -3.56 37.28
CA GLY A 755 1.51 -4.09 36.36
C GLY A 755 2.73 -3.19 36.16
N HIS A 756 2.83 -2.06 36.86
CA HIS A 756 3.98 -1.16 36.77
C HIS A 756 4.94 -1.36 37.95
N ASP A 757 6.25 -1.40 37.65
CA ASP A 757 7.29 -1.57 38.66
C ASP A 757 7.32 -0.36 39.63
N PHE A 758 7.31 -0.66 40.92
CA PHE A 758 7.32 0.31 42.02
C PHE A 758 8.36 -0.07 43.09
N PHE A 759 9.23 0.88 43.44
CA PHE A 759 10.29 0.68 44.43
C PHE A 759 10.13 1.66 45.60
N SER A 760 10.23 1.16 46.85
CA SER A 760 10.20 2.04 48.01
C SER A 760 11.45 2.91 48.06
N TYR A 761 11.33 4.13 48.58
CA TYR A 761 12.49 5.01 48.73
C TYR A 761 13.54 4.46 49.71
N ASP A 762 13.12 3.63 50.66
CA ASP A 762 14.04 2.96 51.58
C ASP A 762 14.90 1.93 50.84
N LEU A 763 14.31 1.12 49.95
CA LEU A 763 15.05 0.20 49.11
C LEU A 763 16.01 0.93 48.18
N ILE A 764 15.55 2.01 47.53
CA ILE A 764 16.41 2.84 46.66
C ILE A 764 17.60 3.40 47.44
N LYS A 765 17.41 3.77 48.70
CA LYS A 765 18.47 4.30 49.57
C LYS A 765 19.56 3.29 49.90
N GLU A 766 19.19 2.02 49.94
CA GLU A 766 20.14 0.93 50.19
C GLU A 766 20.93 0.57 48.93
N VAL A 767 20.35 0.79 47.74
CA VAL A 767 20.96 0.40 46.45
C VAL A 767 21.76 1.54 45.81
N ILE A 768 21.27 2.78 45.85
CA ILE A 768 21.85 3.95 45.17
C ILE A 768 22.39 4.97 46.19
N GLU A 769 23.41 5.76 45.82
CA GLU A 769 23.93 6.84 46.66
C GLU A 769 22.84 7.84 47.10
N SER A 770 22.92 8.24 48.37
CA SER A 770 21.92 9.06 49.07
C SER A 770 21.65 10.43 48.44
N THR A 771 22.64 11.02 47.78
CA THR A 771 22.54 12.34 47.11
C THR A 771 21.54 12.35 45.96
N PHE A 772 21.24 11.19 45.39
CA PHE A 772 20.32 11.03 44.26
C PHE A 772 18.84 10.98 44.68
N ILE A 773 18.59 10.56 45.93
CA ILE A 773 17.26 10.27 46.45
C ILE A 773 16.47 11.53 46.72
N GLU A 774 17.12 12.56 47.28
CA GLU A 774 16.43 13.84 47.53
C GLU A 774 15.93 14.46 46.23
N LYS A 775 16.73 14.38 45.15
CA LYS A 775 16.31 14.82 43.82
C LYS A 775 15.16 13.98 43.28
N LEU A 776 15.22 12.65 43.42
CA LEU A 776 14.13 11.75 43.02
C LEU A 776 12.83 12.06 43.78
N LYS A 777 12.89 12.22 45.11
CA LYS A 777 11.73 12.59 45.94
C LYS A 777 11.15 13.94 45.54
N ASN A 778 11.98 14.94 45.29
CA ASN A 778 11.54 16.25 44.82
C ASN A 778 10.97 16.22 43.40
N THR A 779 11.41 15.27 42.57
CA THR A 779 10.99 15.17 41.18
C THR A 779 9.73 14.32 41.03
N ILE A 780 9.64 13.14 41.63
CA ILE A 780 8.51 12.22 41.45
C ILE A 780 7.48 12.36 42.57
N GLY A 781 7.92 12.53 43.82
CA GLY A 781 7.05 12.57 44.99
C GLY A 781 6.55 11.18 45.42
N GLY A 782 5.44 11.14 46.16
CA GLY A 782 4.80 9.88 46.58
C GLY A 782 5.52 9.11 47.70
N SER A 783 5.06 7.88 47.96
CA SER A 783 5.63 6.95 48.96
C SER A 783 6.82 6.13 48.44
N GLY A 784 7.09 6.18 47.13
CA GLY A 784 8.17 5.46 46.45
C GLY A 784 8.31 5.95 45.00
N LEU A 785 9.09 5.22 44.21
CA LEU A 785 9.34 5.49 42.81
C LEU A 785 8.52 4.55 41.92
N SER A 786 7.56 5.10 41.19
CA SER A 786 6.94 4.46 40.04
C SER A 786 7.83 4.67 38.81
N MET A 787 8.25 3.58 38.16
CA MET A 787 9.09 3.66 36.97
C MET A 787 8.36 4.25 35.78
N THR A 788 7.04 4.04 35.72
CA THR A 788 6.16 4.65 34.73
C THR A 788 6.06 6.16 34.93
N ASP A 789 5.90 6.64 36.17
CA ASP A 789 5.83 8.08 36.45
C ASP A 789 7.17 8.76 36.12
N LEU A 790 8.28 8.07 36.39
CA LEU A 790 9.61 8.52 35.97
C LEU A 790 9.69 8.65 34.45
N ALA A 791 9.29 7.63 33.69
CA ALA A 791 9.32 7.66 32.23
C ALA A 791 8.38 8.74 31.66
N LEU A 792 7.15 8.85 32.17
CA LEU A 792 6.16 9.86 31.77
C LEU A 792 6.68 11.29 31.99
N LYS A 793 7.24 11.55 33.18
CA LYS A 793 7.72 12.89 33.54
C LYS A 793 8.91 13.33 32.70
N PHE A 794 9.73 12.39 32.25
CA PHE A 794 10.96 12.66 31.51
C PHE A 794 10.85 12.46 30.00
N SER A 795 9.65 12.25 29.45
CA SER A 795 9.46 12.05 28.01
C SER A 795 8.78 13.25 27.33
N ARG A 796 9.16 13.53 26.07
CA ARG A 796 8.47 14.51 25.21
C ARG A 796 7.26 13.92 24.51
N TYR A 797 7.32 12.62 24.23
CA TYR A 797 6.28 11.89 23.50
C TYR A 797 6.00 10.61 24.25
N VAL A 798 4.72 10.40 24.55
CA VAL A 798 4.22 9.25 25.28
C VAL A 798 3.09 8.64 24.46
N ASN A 799 3.10 7.32 24.27
CA ASN A 799 2.04 6.65 23.56
C ASN A 799 1.61 5.33 24.20
N GLY A 800 0.33 5.02 24.00
CA GLY A 800 -0.22 3.67 24.12
C GLY A 800 0.00 2.86 22.83
N VAL A 801 -0.41 1.59 22.87
CA VAL A 801 -0.09 0.56 21.85
C VAL A 801 -1.29 0.10 21.01
N SER A 802 -2.42 0.76 21.24
CA SER A 802 -3.66 0.73 20.46
C SER A 802 -4.44 1.99 20.79
N LYS A 803 -5.44 2.33 19.98
CA LYS A 803 -6.28 3.50 20.26
C LYS A 803 -7.02 3.35 21.59
N LYS A 804 -7.59 2.16 21.84
CA LYS A 804 -8.31 1.87 23.10
C LYS A 804 -7.37 1.92 24.30
N HIS A 805 -6.15 1.40 24.15
CA HIS A 805 -5.16 1.46 25.22
C HIS A 805 -4.80 2.89 25.59
N ALA A 806 -4.62 3.79 24.61
CA ALA A 806 -4.36 5.19 24.91
C ALA A 806 -5.51 5.84 25.70
N GLU A 807 -6.78 5.51 25.41
CA GLU A 807 -7.91 5.98 26.24
C GLU A 807 -7.80 5.49 27.70
N VAL A 808 -7.49 4.20 27.90
CA VAL A 808 -7.29 3.61 29.23
C VAL A 808 -6.11 4.26 29.95
N SER A 809 -4.99 4.46 29.26
CA SER A 809 -3.79 5.10 29.83
C SER A 809 -4.03 6.57 30.18
N ARG A 810 -4.77 7.33 29.36
CA ARG A 810 -5.12 8.74 29.67
C ARG A 810 -5.91 8.83 30.97
N ALA A 811 -6.87 7.92 31.16
CA ALA A 811 -7.66 7.84 32.38
C ALA A 811 -6.82 7.42 33.59
N MET A 812 -5.95 6.42 33.42
CA MET A 812 -5.08 5.89 34.48
C MET A 812 -4.07 6.92 34.99
N PHE A 813 -3.38 7.62 34.08
CA PHE A 813 -2.32 8.57 34.42
C PHE A 813 -2.81 10.02 34.48
N ASN A 814 -4.11 10.25 34.32
CA ASN A 814 -4.72 11.57 34.29
C ASN A 814 -3.96 12.55 33.35
N SER A 815 -3.69 12.09 32.13
CA SER A 815 -2.82 12.79 31.17
C SER A 815 -3.37 12.70 29.75
N ASP A 816 -4.05 13.75 29.28
CA ASP A 816 -4.66 13.82 27.96
C ASP A 816 -3.64 13.77 26.79
N SER A 817 -2.36 14.03 27.06
CA SER A 817 -1.30 14.10 26.03
C SER A 817 -0.78 12.75 25.56
N ILE A 818 -1.25 11.63 26.11
CA ILE A 818 -0.82 10.29 25.68
C ILE A 818 -1.40 10.02 24.29
N ASP A 819 -0.56 9.88 23.26
CA ASP A 819 -0.97 9.49 21.90
C ASP A 819 -1.08 7.96 21.78
N TRP A 820 -1.21 7.42 20.57
CA TRP A 820 -1.10 6.00 20.29
C TRP A 820 -0.26 5.72 19.04
N VAL A 821 0.42 4.58 19.07
CA VAL A 821 0.99 3.90 17.92
C VAL A 821 0.50 2.46 18.02
N THR A 822 -0.48 2.08 17.20
CA THR A 822 -1.01 0.72 17.23
C THR A 822 0.12 -0.27 16.96
N ASN A 823 0.18 -1.40 17.66
CA ASN A 823 1.21 -2.41 17.38
C ASN A 823 1.05 -3.09 16.01
N GLY A 824 2.09 -3.80 15.61
CA GLY A 824 2.11 -4.69 14.45
C GLY A 824 3.10 -5.82 14.68
N VAL A 825 3.32 -6.64 13.66
CA VAL A 825 4.35 -7.70 13.67
C VAL A 825 5.25 -7.62 12.45
N HIS A 826 6.45 -8.20 12.53
CA HIS A 826 7.37 -8.20 11.41
C HIS A 826 6.93 -9.23 10.36
N SER A 827 6.34 -8.75 9.26
CA SER A 827 5.69 -9.59 8.24
C SER A 827 6.61 -10.69 7.71
N THR A 828 7.88 -10.40 7.47
CA THR A 828 8.85 -11.39 6.96
C THR A 828 9.13 -12.50 7.98
N THR A 829 9.12 -12.20 9.28
CA THR A 829 9.36 -13.21 10.34
C THR A 829 8.16 -14.13 10.56
N TRP A 830 6.95 -13.60 10.44
CA TRP A 830 5.72 -14.31 10.84
C TRP A 830 4.91 -14.88 9.67
N THR A 831 5.29 -14.62 8.43
CA THR A 831 4.75 -15.30 7.26
C THR A 831 5.48 -16.63 7.07
N CYS A 832 4.76 -17.75 7.03
CA CYS A 832 5.35 -19.06 6.78
C CYS A 832 5.80 -19.21 5.32
N GLU A 833 6.65 -20.20 5.05
CA GLU A 833 7.27 -20.40 3.73
C GLU A 833 6.26 -20.55 2.59
N SER A 834 5.16 -21.27 2.81
CA SER A 834 4.15 -21.51 1.78
C SER A 834 3.44 -20.21 1.38
N PHE A 835 3.06 -19.37 2.36
CA PHE A 835 2.50 -18.05 2.08
C PHE A 835 3.54 -17.06 1.54
N ALA A 836 4.78 -17.11 2.03
CA ALA A 836 5.86 -16.26 1.53
C ALA A 836 6.13 -16.53 0.04
N ALA A 837 6.13 -17.81 -0.38
CA ALA A 837 6.26 -18.19 -1.78
C ALA A 837 5.09 -17.67 -2.64
N LEU A 838 3.85 -17.70 -2.13
CA LEU A 838 2.70 -17.10 -2.81
C LEU A 838 2.86 -15.58 -2.93
N TYR A 839 3.29 -14.91 -1.87
CA TYR A 839 3.49 -13.46 -1.90
C TYR A 839 4.64 -13.08 -2.84
N ASP A 840 5.68 -13.89 -2.95
CA ASP A 840 6.76 -13.68 -3.91
C ASP A 840 6.29 -13.82 -5.36
N LYS A 841 5.40 -14.78 -5.59
CA LYS A 841 4.78 -15.02 -6.90
C LYS A 841 3.82 -13.90 -7.29
N TYR A 842 2.92 -13.49 -6.40
CA TYR A 842 1.77 -12.64 -6.72
C TYR A 842 1.89 -11.18 -6.24
N ILE A 843 2.68 -10.91 -5.20
CA ILE A 843 2.76 -9.61 -4.51
C ILE A 843 4.23 -9.15 -4.45
N ARG A 844 4.83 -8.90 -5.63
CA ARG A 844 6.24 -8.50 -5.72
C ARG A 844 6.53 -7.30 -4.82
N GLY A 845 7.60 -7.38 -4.03
CA GLY A 845 8.02 -6.31 -3.11
C GLY A 845 7.26 -6.24 -1.79
N TRP A 846 6.47 -7.25 -1.41
CA TRP A 846 5.76 -7.27 -0.12
C TRP A 846 6.72 -7.18 1.09
N ARG A 847 7.95 -7.68 0.99
CA ARG A 847 8.96 -7.58 2.07
C ARG A 847 9.50 -6.17 2.29
N SER A 848 9.57 -5.35 1.25
CA SER A 848 10.02 -3.95 1.35
C SER A 848 8.86 -2.97 1.56
N ASN A 849 7.65 -3.34 1.14
CA ASN A 849 6.44 -2.60 1.38
C ASN A 849 5.27 -3.53 1.71
N THR A 850 5.12 -3.82 3.00
CA THR A 850 4.11 -4.73 3.57
C THR A 850 2.66 -4.30 3.30
N SER A 851 2.39 -3.02 3.04
CA SER A 851 1.06 -2.55 2.63
C SER A 851 0.56 -3.20 1.34
N ARG A 852 1.48 -3.72 0.50
CA ARG A 852 1.14 -4.47 -0.72
C ARG A 852 0.42 -5.78 -0.45
N LEU A 853 0.45 -6.32 0.76
CA LEU A 853 -0.35 -7.49 1.15
C LEU A 853 -1.86 -7.28 0.91
N MET A 854 -2.31 -6.03 0.75
CA MET A 854 -3.67 -5.72 0.26
C MET A 854 -4.02 -6.39 -1.08
N GLN A 855 -3.02 -6.74 -1.89
CA GLN A 855 -3.18 -7.44 -3.16
C GLN A 855 -3.46 -8.94 -3.00
N ALA A 856 -3.40 -9.51 -1.79
CA ALA A 856 -3.69 -10.93 -1.54
C ALA A 856 -5.09 -11.36 -2.01
N ILE A 857 -6.02 -10.40 -2.21
CA ILE A 857 -7.33 -10.66 -2.79
C ILE A 857 -7.26 -11.20 -4.24
N GLN A 858 -6.16 -10.97 -4.95
CA GLN A 858 -5.94 -11.46 -6.33
C GLN A 858 -5.35 -12.88 -6.39
N ILE A 859 -4.81 -13.41 -5.29
CA ILE A 859 -4.20 -14.76 -5.28
C ILE A 859 -5.29 -15.80 -5.55
N PRO A 860 -5.08 -16.77 -6.47
CA PRO A 860 -6.05 -17.85 -6.72
C PRO A 860 -6.47 -18.56 -5.43
N ASN A 861 -7.75 -18.92 -5.33
CA ASN A 861 -8.31 -19.47 -4.09
C ASN A 861 -7.68 -20.82 -3.73
N GLU A 862 -7.44 -21.64 -4.74
CA GLU A 862 -6.85 -22.97 -4.63
C GLU A 862 -5.44 -22.88 -4.06
N GLU A 863 -4.62 -21.94 -4.55
CA GLU A 863 -3.26 -21.74 -4.07
C GLU A 863 -3.21 -21.23 -2.62
N ILE A 864 -4.13 -20.35 -2.21
CA ILE A 864 -4.26 -19.94 -0.79
C ILE A 864 -4.57 -21.14 0.10
N TRP A 865 -5.51 -21.99 -0.34
CA TRP A 865 -5.88 -23.18 0.41
C TRP A 865 -4.72 -24.18 0.51
N GLU A 866 -4.02 -24.45 -0.58
CA GLU A 866 -2.84 -25.31 -0.61
C GLU A 866 -1.71 -24.81 0.30
N ALA A 867 -1.44 -23.51 0.28
CA ALA A 867 -0.43 -22.92 1.16
C ALA A 867 -0.81 -23.04 2.64
N HIS A 868 -2.08 -22.85 2.97
CA HIS A 868 -2.61 -23.07 4.32
C HIS A 868 -2.53 -24.53 4.74
N GLN A 869 -2.97 -25.47 3.90
CA GLN A 869 -2.89 -26.90 4.19
C GLN A 869 -1.43 -27.35 4.40
N THR A 870 -0.49 -26.80 3.63
CA THR A 870 0.95 -27.06 3.83
C THR A 870 1.42 -26.58 5.21
N ALA A 871 1.00 -25.39 5.64
CA ALA A 871 1.34 -24.86 6.96
C ALA A 871 0.67 -25.66 8.10
N LYS A 872 -0.59 -26.08 7.89
CA LYS A 872 -1.34 -26.92 8.82
C LYS A 872 -0.68 -28.28 9.03
N LEU A 873 -0.30 -28.96 7.95
CA LEU A 873 0.39 -30.26 8.04
C LEU A 873 1.69 -30.16 8.83
N LYS A 874 2.52 -29.13 8.58
CA LYS A 874 3.75 -28.89 9.37
C LYS A 874 3.46 -28.71 10.87
N LEU A 875 2.36 -28.05 11.23
CA LEU A 875 1.93 -27.93 12.63
C LEU A 875 1.48 -29.28 13.20
N LEU A 876 0.70 -30.05 12.46
CA LEU A 876 0.22 -31.35 12.92
C LEU A 876 1.36 -32.38 13.06
N ASP A 877 2.37 -32.30 12.20
CA ASP A 877 3.58 -33.13 12.29
C ASP A 877 4.35 -32.83 13.58
N MET A 878 4.57 -31.54 13.91
CA MET A 878 5.19 -31.14 15.17
C MET A 878 4.36 -31.61 16.38
N VAL A 879 3.02 -31.49 16.33
CA VAL A 879 2.14 -32.01 17.38
C VAL A 879 2.33 -33.52 17.56
N TYR A 880 2.40 -34.28 16.46
CA TYR A 880 2.60 -35.72 16.51
C TYR A 880 3.99 -36.08 17.08
N GLU A 881 5.04 -35.37 16.67
CA GLU A 881 6.40 -35.57 17.16
C GLU A 881 6.54 -35.25 18.66
N GLU A 882 5.95 -34.16 19.12
CA GLU A 882 6.08 -33.72 20.52
C GLU A 882 5.16 -34.47 21.48
N THR A 883 3.93 -34.81 21.06
CA THR A 883 2.91 -35.35 21.97
C THR A 883 2.44 -36.76 21.62
N GLY A 884 2.86 -37.32 20.48
CA GLY A 884 2.38 -38.62 19.98
C GLY A 884 0.91 -38.65 19.56
N GLN A 885 0.20 -37.51 19.59
CA GLN A 885 -1.21 -37.43 19.24
C GLN A 885 -1.36 -37.11 17.77
N LYS A 886 -2.09 -37.97 17.04
CA LYS A 886 -2.39 -37.75 15.63
C LYS A 886 -3.69 -36.96 15.49
N LEU A 887 -3.57 -35.72 15.00
CA LEU A 887 -4.70 -34.86 14.66
C LEU A 887 -5.11 -35.03 13.20
N ASP A 888 -6.35 -34.66 12.87
CA ASP A 888 -6.90 -34.79 11.51
C ASP A 888 -6.78 -33.45 10.75
N PRO A 889 -6.16 -33.41 9.56
CA PRO A 889 -6.06 -32.18 8.77
C PRO A 889 -7.40 -31.66 8.24
N GLU A 890 -8.45 -32.48 8.15
CA GLU A 890 -9.77 -32.06 7.67
C GLU A 890 -10.65 -31.48 8.81
N ILE A 891 -10.27 -31.68 10.08
CA ILE A 891 -11.00 -31.14 11.23
C ILE A 891 -10.58 -29.69 11.52
N LEU A 892 -11.55 -28.83 11.87
CA LEU A 892 -11.29 -27.44 12.25
C LEU A 892 -10.36 -27.38 13.47
N THR A 893 -9.17 -26.80 13.28
CA THR A 893 -8.14 -26.64 14.30
C THR A 893 -8.19 -25.25 14.90
N ILE A 894 -8.53 -25.14 16.18
CA ILE A 894 -8.59 -23.87 16.92
C ILE A 894 -7.34 -23.73 17.78
N GLY A 895 -6.59 -22.65 17.57
CA GLY A 895 -5.36 -22.35 18.31
C GLY A 895 -5.54 -21.34 19.42
N PHE A 896 -4.88 -21.55 20.55
CA PHE A 896 -4.71 -20.57 21.61
C PHE A 896 -3.28 -20.67 22.17
N ALA A 897 -2.44 -19.64 21.98
CA ALA A 897 -1.14 -19.62 22.64
C ALA A 897 -0.73 -18.25 23.20
N ARG A 898 -0.68 -18.14 24.53
CA ARG A 898 -0.41 -16.89 25.27
C ARG A 898 0.18 -17.19 26.66
N ARG A 899 0.66 -16.16 27.36
CA ARG A 899 0.95 -16.25 28.81
C ARG A 899 -0.33 -16.72 29.54
N ALA A 900 -0.20 -17.73 30.39
CA ALA A 900 -1.29 -18.20 31.23
C ALA A 900 -1.47 -17.25 32.41
N ALA A 901 -2.57 -16.52 32.43
CA ALA A 901 -2.97 -15.59 33.48
C ALA A 901 -4.50 -15.53 33.54
N THR A 902 -5.06 -15.30 34.72
CA THR A 902 -6.52 -15.38 34.96
C THR A 902 -7.34 -14.48 34.03
N TYR A 903 -6.87 -13.28 33.74
CA TYR A 903 -7.58 -12.36 32.86
C TYR A 903 -7.56 -12.75 31.37
N LYS A 904 -6.73 -13.71 30.94
CA LYS A 904 -6.69 -14.20 29.54
C LYS A 904 -7.76 -15.25 29.25
N ARG A 905 -8.33 -15.88 30.29
CA ARG A 905 -9.43 -16.86 30.25
C ARG A 905 -9.28 -17.92 29.16
N ALA A 906 -8.14 -18.60 29.17
CA ALA A 906 -7.85 -19.70 28.25
C ALA A 906 -8.89 -20.84 28.38
N ASP A 907 -9.52 -20.96 29.55
CA ASP A 907 -10.52 -21.97 29.87
C ASP A 907 -11.97 -21.55 29.57
N LEU A 908 -12.23 -20.33 29.06
CA LEU A 908 -13.58 -19.84 28.75
C LEU A 908 -14.34 -20.75 27.78
N VAL A 909 -13.64 -21.32 26.78
CA VAL A 909 -14.25 -22.24 25.82
C VAL A 909 -14.78 -23.52 26.48
N PHE A 910 -14.26 -23.86 27.67
CA PHE A 910 -14.63 -25.05 28.44
C PHE A 910 -15.58 -24.77 29.61
N THR A 911 -16.20 -23.58 29.67
CA THR A 911 -17.16 -23.25 30.73
C THR A 911 -18.37 -24.20 30.75
N ASP A 912 -18.87 -24.62 29.58
CA ASP A 912 -19.89 -25.66 29.43
C ASP A 912 -19.41 -26.73 28.44
N ILE A 913 -18.73 -27.75 28.97
CA ILE A 913 -18.19 -28.88 28.20
C ILE A 913 -19.30 -29.64 27.46
N LYS A 914 -20.46 -29.81 28.08
CA LYS A 914 -21.58 -30.54 27.48
C LYS A 914 -22.08 -29.79 26.24
N ARG A 915 -22.27 -28.47 26.36
CA ARG A 915 -22.67 -27.61 25.24
C ARG A 915 -21.64 -27.61 24.13
N LEU A 916 -20.35 -27.56 24.47
CA LEU A 916 -19.27 -27.62 23.49
C LEU A 916 -19.29 -28.94 22.70
N LEU A 917 -19.48 -30.09 23.38
CA LEU A 917 -19.62 -31.40 22.75
C LEU A 917 -20.85 -31.47 21.83
N GLU A 918 -22.02 -30.98 22.28
CA GLU A 918 -23.23 -30.92 21.45
C GLU A 918 -23.02 -30.15 20.13
N ILE A 919 -22.15 -29.15 20.13
CA ILE A 919 -21.88 -28.29 18.97
C ILE A 919 -20.78 -28.88 18.08
N GLY A 920 -19.71 -29.41 18.68
CA GLY A 920 -18.42 -29.62 18.01
C GLY A 920 -17.88 -31.04 18.00
N ASP A 921 -18.58 -32.04 18.55
CA ASP A 921 -18.11 -33.44 18.58
C ASP A 921 -17.69 -33.94 17.18
N GLY A 922 -16.46 -34.46 17.08
CA GLY A 922 -15.83 -34.90 15.83
C GLY A 922 -15.56 -33.79 14.79
N LYS A 923 -15.78 -32.52 15.15
CA LYS A 923 -15.68 -31.35 14.24
C LYS A 923 -14.71 -30.28 14.72
N ILE A 924 -14.18 -30.39 15.93
CA ILE A 924 -13.22 -29.43 16.48
C ILE A 924 -12.04 -30.18 17.08
N GLN A 925 -10.84 -29.65 16.87
CA GLN A 925 -9.65 -30.00 17.64
C GLN A 925 -8.97 -28.71 18.11
N PHE A 926 -8.39 -28.74 19.30
CA PHE A 926 -7.74 -27.58 19.92
C PHE A 926 -6.24 -27.80 20.09
N ILE A 927 -5.48 -26.71 19.88
CA ILE A 927 -4.06 -26.64 20.21
C ILE A 927 -3.84 -25.46 21.17
N PHE A 928 -3.45 -25.79 22.40
CA PHE A 928 -3.08 -24.85 23.44
C PHE A 928 -1.56 -24.80 23.63
N SER A 929 -1.03 -23.64 23.97
CA SER A 929 0.35 -23.49 24.42
C SER A 929 0.52 -22.23 25.27
N GLY A 930 1.51 -22.18 26.15
CA GLY A 930 1.70 -21.02 26.99
C GLY A 930 2.43 -21.30 28.29
N LYS A 931 2.98 -20.24 28.90
CA LYS A 931 3.71 -20.30 30.16
C LYS A 931 3.00 -19.47 31.22
N ALA A 932 2.84 -20.02 32.42
CA ALA A 932 2.47 -19.25 33.61
C ALA A 932 3.73 -18.65 34.25
N HIS A 933 3.65 -17.48 34.90
CA HIS A 933 4.79 -16.97 35.66
C HIS A 933 5.14 -17.94 36.80
N PRO A 934 6.42 -18.13 37.18
CA PRO A 934 6.80 -19.14 38.18
C PRO A 934 6.10 -18.94 39.54
N HIS A 935 5.80 -17.68 39.87
CA HIS A 935 5.07 -17.28 41.09
C HIS A 935 3.55 -17.06 40.90
N ASP A 936 3.00 -17.28 39.69
CA ASP A 936 1.57 -17.13 39.40
C ASP A 936 0.86 -18.48 39.50
N GLU A 937 0.57 -18.87 40.74
CA GLU A 937 -0.16 -20.10 41.09
C GLU A 937 -1.52 -20.22 40.37
N PRO A 938 -2.39 -19.19 40.36
CA PRO A 938 -3.62 -19.23 39.56
C PRO A 938 -3.40 -19.47 38.06
N GLY A 939 -2.34 -18.92 37.48
CA GLY A 939 -1.95 -19.18 36.10
C GLY A 939 -1.58 -20.65 35.86
N LYS A 940 -0.87 -21.28 36.80
CA LYS A 940 -0.52 -22.72 36.74
C LYS A 940 -1.76 -23.60 36.87
N ASP A 941 -2.71 -23.22 37.71
CA ASP A 941 -3.97 -23.95 37.90
C ASP A 941 -4.82 -23.97 36.61
N ILE A 942 -4.82 -22.88 35.84
CA ILE A 942 -5.49 -22.82 34.52
C ILE A 942 -4.86 -23.82 33.53
N LEU A 943 -3.52 -23.89 33.47
CA LEU A 943 -2.82 -24.86 32.61
C LEU A 943 -3.17 -26.30 33.02
N GLN A 944 -3.16 -26.58 34.31
CA GLN A 944 -3.52 -27.90 34.85
C GLN A 944 -4.98 -28.26 34.56
N LYS A 945 -5.90 -27.29 34.65
CA LYS A 945 -7.31 -27.47 34.28
C LYS A 945 -7.47 -27.85 32.80
N ILE A 946 -6.80 -27.15 31.88
CA ILE A 946 -6.83 -27.45 30.43
C ILE A 946 -6.29 -28.87 30.16
N PHE A 947 -5.20 -29.25 30.83
CA PHE A 947 -4.65 -30.60 30.73
C PHE A 947 -5.63 -31.67 31.22
N ASN A 948 -6.32 -31.44 32.33
CA ASN A 948 -7.34 -32.38 32.83
C ASN A 948 -8.54 -32.49 31.87
N ILE A 949 -9.01 -31.36 31.31
CA ILE A 949 -10.07 -31.34 30.31
C ILE A 949 -9.67 -32.10 29.04
N SER A 950 -8.40 -32.01 28.61
CA SER A 950 -7.94 -32.79 27.46
C SER A 950 -8.07 -34.30 27.66
N LYS A 951 -7.90 -34.79 28.89
CA LYS A 951 -8.11 -36.20 29.23
C LYS A 951 -9.60 -36.57 29.24
N GLU A 952 -10.46 -35.66 29.68
CA GLU A 952 -11.92 -35.85 29.75
C GLU A 952 -12.57 -35.92 28.35
N LEU A 953 -12.25 -34.98 27.46
CA LEU A 953 -12.80 -34.94 26.10
C LEU A 953 -12.28 -36.09 25.21
N GLY A 954 -11.03 -36.52 25.44
CA GLY A 954 -10.43 -37.66 24.77
C GLY A 954 -10.45 -37.55 23.23
N LYS A 955 -10.84 -38.63 22.54
CA LYS A 955 -10.84 -38.70 21.07
C LYS A 955 -12.01 -37.98 20.40
N SER A 956 -13.07 -37.67 21.13
CA SER A 956 -14.28 -37.02 20.61
C SER A 956 -14.00 -35.59 20.14
N MET A 957 -13.17 -34.88 20.90
CA MET A 957 -12.73 -33.52 20.63
C MET A 957 -11.28 -33.38 21.13
N PRO A 958 -10.28 -33.67 20.29
CA PRO A 958 -8.89 -33.66 20.71
C PRO A 958 -8.46 -32.28 21.22
N VAL A 959 -7.82 -32.24 22.38
CA VAL A 959 -7.20 -31.04 22.95
C VAL A 959 -5.73 -31.35 23.21
N VAL A 960 -4.85 -30.65 22.51
CA VAL A 960 -3.39 -30.84 22.63
C VAL A 960 -2.79 -29.63 23.33
N PHE A 961 -1.88 -29.88 24.28
CA PHE A 961 -1.07 -28.85 24.91
C PHE A 961 0.39 -28.99 24.47
N ILE A 962 0.92 -27.97 23.81
CA ILE A 962 2.32 -27.89 23.36
C ILE A 962 3.14 -27.20 24.45
N GLU A 963 4.15 -27.88 24.95
CA GLU A 963 5.01 -27.39 26.04
C GLU A 963 5.98 -26.31 25.56
N ASN A 964 6.53 -25.55 26.51
CA ASN A 964 7.66 -24.65 26.31
C ASN A 964 7.51 -23.61 25.19
N TYR A 965 6.34 -22.97 25.13
CA TYR A 965 6.04 -21.92 24.15
C TYR A 965 7.15 -20.86 24.02
N ASN A 966 7.67 -20.71 22.80
CA ASN A 966 8.67 -19.72 22.40
C ASN A 966 8.47 -19.36 20.91
N ILE A 967 9.39 -18.61 20.27
CA ILE A 967 9.27 -18.22 18.85
C ILE A 967 9.09 -19.43 17.90
N ALA A 968 9.78 -20.55 18.14
CA ALA A 968 9.74 -21.72 17.25
C ALA A 968 8.34 -22.36 17.15
N PRO A 969 7.70 -22.87 18.23
CA PRO A 969 6.33 -23.38 18.14
C PRO A 969 5.34 -22.27 17.80
N ALA A 970 5.59 -21.01 18.21
CA ALA A 970 4.73 -19.89 17.83
C ALA A 970 4.62 -19.72 16.31
N LYS A 971 5.72 -19.84 15.55
CA LYS A 971 5.68 -19.75 14.09
C LYS A 971 4.75 -20.81 13.49
N LEU A 972 4.86 -22.06 13.94
CA LEU A 972 4.04 -23.16 13.43
C LEU A 972 2.57 -23.01 13.82
N ILE A 973 2.28 -22.75 15.10
CA ILE A 973 0.90 -22.63 15.60
C ILE A 973 0.21 -21.43 14.91
N THR A 974 0.86 -20.26 14.86
CA THR A 974 0.25 -19.06 14.28
C THR A 974 0.13 -19.09 12.76
N SER A 975 0.74 -20.08 12.07
CA SER A 975 0.58 -20.27 10.62
C SER A 975 -0.26 -21.49 10.23
N GLY A 976 -0.47 -22.45 11.14
CA GLY A 976 -1.04 -23.76 10.81
C GLY A 976 -2.43 -24.04 11.37
N VAL A 977 -2.92 -23.30 12.37
CA VAL A 977 -4.31 -23.46 12.86
C VAL A 977 -5.30 -22.83 11.89
N ASP A 978 -6.56 -23.27 11.88
CA ASP A 978 -7.57 -22.69 10.98
C ASP A 978 -8.20 -21.42 11.57
N LEU A 979 -8.29 -21.35 12.90
CA LEU A 979 -8.92 -20.25 13.63
C LEU A 979 -8.12 -19.91 14.89
N TRP A 980 -7.84 -18.63 15.10
CA TRP A 980 -7.13 -18.15 16.27
C TRP A 980 -8.09 -17.65 17.36
N LEU A 981 -8.10 -18.29 18.53
CA LEU A 981 -8.96 -17.95 19.65
C LEU A 981 -8.26 -17.00 20.63
N ASN A 982 -8.97 -15.96 21.09
CA ASN A 982 -8.46 -15.07 22.14
C ASN A 982 -9.56 -14.44 23.00
N THR A 983 -9.56 -14.72 24.29
CA THR A 983 -10.69 -14.49 25.21
C THR A 983 -10.35 -13.60 26.44
N PRO A 984 -9.60 -12.49 26.30
CA PRO A 984 -9.25 -11.67 27.47
C PRO A 984 -10.48 -11.01 28.11
N VAL A 985 -10.39 -10.71 29.40
CA VAL A 985 -11.36 -9.84 30.11
C VAL A 985 -11.21 -8.41 29.59
N ARG A 986 -12.32 -7.75 29.20
CA ARG A 986 -12.33 -6.32 28.82
C ARG A 986 -12.14 -5.42 30.05
N PRO A 987 -11.46 -4.27 29.97
CA PRO A 987 -10.54 -3.78 28.92
C PRO A 987 -9.06 -4.11 29.25
N ARG A 988 -8.74 -5.36 29.62
CA ARG A 988 -7.41 -5.76 30.13
C ARG A 988 -6.46 -6.19 29.02
N GLU A 989 -6.83 -6.10 27.75
CA GLU A 989 -5.95 -6.31 26.62
C GLU A 989 -5.53 -4.97 26.00
N ALA A 990 -4.27 -4.56 26.21
CA ALA A 990 -3.74 -3.35 25.59
C ALA A 990 -3.64 -3.46 24.05
N SER A 991 -3.32 -4.64 23.52
CA SER A 991 -3.10 -4.87 22.09
C SER A 991 -3.36 -6.33 21.72
N GLY A 992 -2.32 -7.15 21.55
CA GLY A 992 -2.44 -8.59 21.25
C GLY A 992 -1.80 -8.97 19.91
N THR A 993 -0.46 -9.00 19.85
CA THR A 993 0.26 -9.26 18.59
C THR A 993 0.12 -10.70 18.06
N SER A 994 -0.30 -11.68 18.87
CA SER A 994 -0.44 -13.06 18.42
C SER A 994 -1.47 -13.22 17.28
N GLY A 995 -2.61 -12.54 17.39
CA GLY A 995 -3.61 -12.53 16.33
C GLY A 995 -3.13 -11.82 15.05
N MET A 996 -2.25 -10.82 15.20
CA MET A 996 -1.62 -10.14 14.06
C MET A 996 -0.64 -11.06 13.30
N LYS A 997 -0.01 -12.03 13.97
CA LYS A 997 0.83 -13.05 13.31
C LYS A 997 -0.03 -13.96 12.44
N CYS A 998 -1.17 -14.40 12.97
CA CYS A 998 -2.11 -15.28 12.29
C CYS A 998 -2.59 -14.72 10.95
N VAL A 999 -2.96 -13.44 10.90
CA VAL A 999 -3.50 -12.85 9.67
C VAL A 999 -2.49 -12.78 8.52
N HIS A 1000 -1.18 -12.84 8.79
CA HIS A 1000 -0.14 -12.91 7.74
C HIS A 1000 -0.14 -14.27 7.01
N ASN A 1001 -0.82 -15.27 7.56
CA ASN A 1001 -0.95 -16.62 7.01
C ASN A 1001 -2.42 -16.95 6.68
N GLY A 1002 -3.28 -15.93 6.50
CA GLY A 1002 -4.69 -16.15 6.17
C GLY A 1002 -5.56 -16.65 7.32
N ILE A 1003 -5.06 -16.67 8.56
CA ILE A 1003 -5.81 -17.21 9.69
C ILE A 1003 -6.71 -16.12 10.29
N MET A 1004 -8.00 -16.42 10.35
CA MET A 1004 -9.02 -15.55 10.95
C MET A 1004 -8.92 -15.59 12.47
N ASN A 1005 -9.33 -14.50 13.13
CA ASN A 1005 -9.41 -14.46 14.58
C ASN A 1005 -10.86 -14.62 15.06
N PHE A 1006 -11.02 -15.29 16.19
CA PHE A 1006 -12.24 -15.34 16.97
C PHE A 1006 -11.91 -14.84 18.36
N SER A 1007 -12.23 -13.58 18.64
CA SER A 1007 -11.72 -12.90 19.82
C SER A 1007 -12.69 -11.91 20.42
N VAL A 1008 -12.61 -11.73 21.74
CA VAL A 1008 -13.25 -10.61 22.44
C VAL A 1008 -12.81 -9.29 21.81
N LEU A 1009 -13.75 -8.35 21.63
CA LEU A 1009 -13.49 -7.01 21.09
C LEU A 1009 -12.75 -6.14 22.12
N ASP A 1010 -11.46 -6.43 22.31
CA ASP A 1010 -10.53 -5.67 23.14
C ASP A 1010 -9.17 -5.52 22.44
N GLY A 1011 -8.35 -4.57 22.90
CA GLY A 1011 -7.02 -4.31 22.35
C GLY A 1011 -7.04 -4.08 20.85
N TRP A 1012 -6.21 -4.82 20.10
CA TRP A 1012 -6.09 -4.66 18.65
C TRP A 1012 -7.32 -5.15 17.88
N TRP A 1013 -8.09 -6.08 18.46
CA TRP A 1013 -9.19 -6.71 17.74
C TRP A 1013 -10.33 -5.74 17.52
N ILE A 1014 -10.45 -4.71 18.37
CA ILE A 1014 -11.29 -3.53 18.12
C ILE A 1014 -10.96 -2.93 16.75
N GLU A 1015 -9.68 -2.76 16.40
CA GLU A 1015 -9.25 -2.13 15.15
C GLU A 1015 -9.29 -3.11 13.94
N GLY A 1016 -9.10 -4.42 14.18
CA GLY A 1016 -8.97 -5.43 13.12
C GLY A 1016 -10.22 -6.27 12.81
N CYS A 1017 -11.24 -6.23 13.66
CA CYS A 1017 -12.45 -7.04 13.48
C CYS A 1017 -13.40 -6.38 12.46
N LEU A 1018 -13.61 -7.08 11.35
CA LEU A 1018 -14.76 -6.89 10.47
C LEU A 1018 -15.58 -8.17 10.57
N GLU A 1019 -16.66 -8.11 11.36
CA GLU A 1019 -17.49 -9.26 11.71
C GLU A 1019 -17.90 -10.06 10.46
N GLY A 1020 -17.59 -11.35 10.44
CA GLY A 1020 -17.89 -12.27 9.34
C GLY A 1020 -17.09 -12.05 8.05
N HIS A 1021 -16.04 -11.22 8.08
CA HIS A 1021 -15.16 -10.90 6.96
C HIS A 1021 -13.69 -11.18 7.26
N THR A 1022 -13.16 -10.67 8.39
CA THR A 1022 -11.78 -10.93 8.84
C THR A 1022 -11.72 -11.88 10.04
N GLY A 1023 -12.87 -12.14 10.66
CA GLY A 1023 -13.03 -12.97 11.84
C GLY A 1023 -14.34 -12.68 12.56
N TRP A 1024 -14.39 -12.97 13.85
CA TRP A 1024 -15.58 -12.77 14.69
C TRP A 1024 -15.21 -12.17 16.06
N GLY A 1025 -16.05 -11.26 16.54
CA GLY A 1025 -16.05 -10.78 17.92
C GLY A 1025 -16.63 -11.83 18.89
N ILE A 1026 -16.31 -11.73 20.19
CA ILE A 1026 -16.96 -12.49 21.27
C ILE A 1026 -17.56 -11.50 22.27
N GLY A 1027 -18.84 -11.68 22.57
CA GLY A 1027 -19.59 -10.86 23.52
C GLY A 1027 -20.15 -9.57 22.89
N PRO A 1028 -20.67 -8.66 23.74
CA PRO A 1028 -21.23 -7.39 23.30
C PRO A 1028 -20.18 -6.45 22.69
N GLU A 1029 -20.66 -5.47 21.92
CA GLU A 1029 -19.85 -4.37 21.41
C GLU A 1029 -19.24 -3.54 22.56
N PRO A 1030 -18.02 -3.00 22.40
CA PRO A 1030 -17.38 -2.19 23.44
C PRO A 1030 -18.21 -0.95 23.80
N GLY A 1031 -18.42 -0.71 25.09
CA GLY A 1031 -19.23 0.37 25.63
C GLY A 1031 -18.52 1.20 26.71
N PRO A 1032 -19.03 2.41 27.03
CA PRO A 1032 -18.47 3.27 28.08
C PRO A 1032 -18.58 2.66 29.49
N ASP A 1033 -19.51 1.71 29.70
CA ASP A 1033 -19.71 1.01 30.96
C ASP A 1033 -18.91 -0.31 31.06
N ASP A 1034 -18.03 -0.63 30.10
CA ASP A 1034 -17.15 -1.82 30.16
C ASP A 1034 -16.26 -1.85 31.42
N MET A 1035 -16.12 -0.72 32.11
CA MET A 1035 -15.39 -0.57 33.38
C MET A 1035 -16.24 -0.87 34.64
N LYS A 1036 -17.57 -1.02 34.53
CA LYS A 1036 -18.51 -1.07 35.68
C LYS A 1036 -19.13 -2.44 35.97
N GLY A 1037 -18.82 -3.48 35.19
CA GLY A 1037 -19.26 -4.84 35.46
C GLY A 1037 -19.12 -5.74 34.24
N TYR A 1038 -18.46 -6.88 34.41
CA TYR A 1038 -18.15 -7.82 33.34
C TYR A 1038 -18.87 -9.15 33.59
N ASN A 1039 -19.71 -9.59 32.64
CA ASN A 1039 -20.45 -10.86 32.73
C ASN A 1039 -19.82 -11.92 31.82
N GLU A 1040 -19.08 -12.85 32.42
CA GLU A 1040 -18.39 -13.94 31.70
C GLU A 1040 -19.36 -14.90 30.99
N ALA A 1041 -20.57 -15.09 31.52
CA ALA A 1041 -21.55 -16.00 30.96
C ALA A 1041 -22.06 -15.54 29.57
N GLU A 1042 -22.11 -14.22 29.34
CA GLU A 1042 -22.51 -13.66 28.04
C GLU A 1042 -21.47 -13.93 26.96
N ASP A 1043 -20.18 -13.80 27.28
CA ASP A 1043 -19.11 -14.11 26.34
C ASP A 1043 -19.09 -15.61 26.00
N ALA A 1044 -19.27 -16.49 26.99
CA ALA A 1044 -19.32 -17.94 26.78
C ALA A 1044 -20.51 -18.36 25.88
N GLU A 1045 -21.72 -17.85 26.16
CA GLU A 1045 -22.89 -18.16 25.33
C GLU A 1045 -22.75 -17.63 23.90
N ASP A 1046 -22.25 -16.41 23.73
CA ASP A 1046 -22.00 -15.85 22.39
C ASP A 1046 -20.93 -16.65 21.63
N LEU A 1047 -19.90 -17.11 22.33
CA LEU A 1047 -18.87 -17.99 21.80
C LEU A 1047 -19.50 -19.28 21.24
N TYR A 1048 -20.29 -20.00 22.04
CA TYR A 1048 -20.95 -21.24 21.63
C TYR A 1048 -21.92 -21.00 20.47
N ARG A 1049 -22.72 -19.95 20.54
CA ARG A 1049 -23.69 -19.58 19.50
C ARG A 1049 -23.01 -19.30 18.15
N LYS A 1050 -21.88 -18.59 18.14
CA LYS A 1050 -21.11 -18.29 16.91
C LYS A 1050 -20.39 -19.52 16.37
N LEU A 1051 -19.82 -20.38 17.23
CA LEU A 1051 -19.29 -21.67 16.81
C LEU A 1051 -20.36 -22.51 16.08
N GLN A 1052 -21.53 -22.68 16.71
CA GLN A 1052 -22.62 -23.50 16.19
C GLN A 1052 -23.23 -22.94 14.89
N ASN A 1053 -23.55 -21.64 14.86
CA ASN A 1053 -24.43 -21.08 13.82
C ASN A 1053 -23.67 -20.36 12.70
N LYS A 1054 -22.38 -20.03 12.90
CA LYS A 1054 -21.60 -19.23 11.96
C LYS A 1054 -20.33 -19.94 11.52
N ILE A 1055 -19.47 -20.31 12.47
CA ILE A 1055 -18.10 -20.75 12.17
C ILE A 1055 -18.08 -22.18 11.63
N LEU A 1056 -18.64 -23.15 12.36
CA LEU A 1056 -18.65 -24.55 11.91
C LEU A 1056 -19.39 -24.75 10.59
N PRO A 1057 -20.61 -24.20 10.38
CA PRO A 1057 -21.30 -24.34 9.10
C PRO A 1057 -20.51 -23.71 7.95
N LEU A 1058 -19.80 -22.60 8.20
CA LEU A 1058 -19.01 -21.94 7.17
C LEU A 1058 -17.78 -22.77 6.76
N TYR A 1059 -17.01 -23.23 7.74
CA TYR A 1059 -15.80 -24.02 7.49
C TYR A 1059 -16.10 -25.30 6.70
N TYR A 1060 -17.14 -26.05 7.13
CA TYR A 1060 -17.47 -27.34 6.53
C TYR A 1060 -18.29 -27.26 5.25
N ASN A 1061 -19.17 -26.26 5.09
CA ASN A 1061 -20.12 -26.23 3.97
C ASN A 1061 -19.83 -25.17 2.92
N ASN A 1062 -18.91 -24.22 3.16
CA ASN A 1062 -18.63 -23.14 2.20
C ASN A 1062 -17.15 -22.70 2.21
N ARG A 1063 -16.30 -23.60 1.72
CA ARG A 1063 -14.85 -23.37 1.55
C ARG A 1063 -14.53 -22.12 0.70
N PRO A 1064 -15.20 -21.81 -0.42
CA PRO A 1064 -14.91 -20.58 -1.17
C PRO A 1064 -15.08 -19.30 -0.34
N ARG A 1065 -16.12 -19.24 0.52
CA ARG A 1065 -16.29 -18.11 1.43
C ARG A 1065 -15.25 -18.09 2.54
N TRP A 1066 -14.86 -19.25 3.08
CA TRP A 1066 -13.76 -19.35 4.05
C TRP A 1066 -12.44 -18.82 3.46
N ILE A 1067 -12.07 -19.26 2.26
CA ILE A 1067 -10.86 -18.78 1.55
C ILE A 1067 -10.96 -17.26 1.29
N ARG A 1068 -12.14 -16.75 0.92
CA ARG A 1068 -12.33 -15.29 0.80
C ARG A 1068 -12.03 -14.57 2.11
N MET A 1069 -12.47 -15.10 3.26
CA MET A 1069 -12.16 -14.53 4.57
C MET A 1069 -10.67 -14.61 4.91
N MET A 1070 -9.98 -15.70 4.54
CA MET A 1070 -8.53 -15.80 4.67
C MET A 1070 -7.81 -14.70 3.88
N LYS A 1071 -8.22 -14.48 2.63
CA LYS A 1071 -7.69 -13.40 1.78
C LYS A 1071 -8.00 -12.01 2.34
N LEU A 1072 -9.17 -11.82 2.96
CA LEU A 1072 -9.52 -10.57 3.66
C LEU A 1072 -8.69 -10.36 4.92
N ALA A 1073 -8.42 -11.41 5.70
CA ALA A 1073 -7.52 -11.33 6.86
C ALA A 1073 -6.12 -10.86 6.42
N ILE A 1074 -5.57 -11.37 5.32
CA ILE A 1074 -4.28 -10.89 4.80
C ILE A 1074 -4.40 -9.46 4.27
N SER A 1075 -5.35 -9.22 3.36
CA SER A 1075 -5.42 -7.95 2.62
C SER A 1075 -5.81 -6.76 3.49
N ILE A 1076 -6.62 -6.96 4.53
CA ILE A 1076 -7.06 -5.90 5.44
C ILE A 1076 -6.17 -5.86 6.67
N ASN A 1077 -5.99 -6.99 7.36
CA ASN A 1077 -5.31 -6.97 8.65
C ASN A 1077 -3.79 -7.05 8.49
N ALA A 1078 -3.24 -8.00 7.73
CA ALA A 1078 -1.77 -8.12 7.60
C ALA A 1078 -1.14 -6.87 6.93
N SER A 1079 -1.83 -6.28 5.95
CA SER A 1079 -1.37 -5.05 5.27
C SER A 1079 -1.30 -3.82 6.19
N TYR A 1080 -2.02 -3.82 7.33
CA TYR A 1080 -2.05 -2.72 8.29
C TYR A 1080 -1.28 -3.01 9.59
N PHE A 1081 -1.49 -4.18 10.19
CA PHE A 1081 -0.90 -4.60 11.48
C PHE A 1081 0.51 -5.19 11.31
N ASN A 1082 1.39 -4.41 10.68
CA ASN A 1082 2.80 -4.73 10.49
C ASN A 1082 3.71 -3.67 11.13
N THR A 1083 4.91 -4.08 11.53
CA THR A 1083 5.87 -3.19 12.19
C THR A 1083 6.59 -2.22 11.25
N HIS A 1084 6.53 -2.41 9.93
CA HIS A 1084 6.99 -1.37 8.98
C HIS A 1084 6.17 -0.09 9.16
N ARG A 1085 4.85 -0.18 9.25
CA ARG A 1085 3.98 0.95 9.60
C ARG A 1085 4.32 1.50 10.99
N VAL A 1086 4.46 0.64 12.01
CA VAL A 1086 4.81 1.06 13.38
C VAL A 1086 6.06 1.92 13.41
N VAL A 1087 7.13 1.47 12.75
CA VAL A 1087 8.40 2.19 12.67
C VAL A 1087 8.24 3.52 11.93
N ARG A 1088 7.45 3.57 10.85
CA ARG A 1088 7.14 4.82 10.14
C ARG A 1088 6.41 5.82 11.03
N GLU A 1089 5.39 5.38 11.76
CA GLU A 1089 4.66 6.23 12.69
C GLU A 1089 5.56 6.74 13.82
N TYR A 1090 6.44 5.90 14.39
CA TYR A 1090 7.43 6.39 15.37
C TYR A 1090 8.39 7.42 14.77
N CYS A 1091 8.85 7.22 13.53
CA CYS A 1091 9.72 8.19 12.87
C CYS A 1091 9.04 9.54 12.68
N GLU A 1092 7.79 9.53 12.21
CA GLU A 1092 6.99 10.73 11.91
C GLU A 1092 6.52 11.45 13.19
N LYS A 1093 5.93 10.71 14.12
CA LYS A 1093 5.31 11.27 15.33
C LYS A 1093 6.31 11.55 16.45
N ALA A 1094 7.29 10.67 16.66
CA ALA A 1094 8.13 10.67 17.85
C ALA A 1094 9.58 11.07 17.58
N TYR A 1095 10.21 10.57 16.51
CA TYR A 1095 11.66 10.75 16.29
C TYR A 1095 12.00 12.00 15.48
N GLY A 1096 11.02 12.57 14.74
CA GLY A 1096 11.25 13.70 13.84
C GLY A 1096 12.10 13.34 12.62
N THR A 1097 12.03 12.07 12.19
CA THR A 1097 12.73 11.55 11.01
C THR A 1097 11.76 11.50 9.83
N VAL A 1098 12.04 12.26 8.78
CA VAL A 1098 11.22 12.25 7.55
C VAL A 1098 11.72 11.18 6.60
N PHE A 1099 10.86 10.22 6.22
CA PHE A 1099 11.13 9.29 5.14
C PHE A 1099 11.11 10.03 3.79
N ARG A 1100 12.27 10.55 3.37
CA ARG A 1100 12.51 10.88 1.96
C ARG A 1100 12.87 9.56 1.30
N GLY A 1101 11.97 9.01 0.49
CA GLY A 1101 12.06 7.67 -0.10
C GLY A 1101 13.50 7.20 -0.30
N LEU A 1102 13.89 6.18 0.48
CA LEU A 1102 15.16 5.47 0.38
C LEU A 1102 15.21 4.70 -0.94
#